data_AF-A0A958Q582-F1
#
_entry.id   AF-A0A958Q582-F1
#
_cell.length_a   1.000
_cell.length_b   1.000
_cell.length_c   1.000
_cell.angle_alpha   90.00
_cell.angle_beta   90.00
_cell.angle_gamma   90.00
#
_symmetry.space_group_name_H-M   'P 1'
#
loop_
_entity.id
_entity.type
_entity.pdbx_description
1 polymer ?
#
loop_
_entity_poly.entity_id
_entity_poly.type
_entity_poly.pdbx_seq_one_letter_code
_entity_poly.pdbx_strand_id
1 'polypeptide(L)'
;ELVAHRLNRNSLYSNTPSDFDFKLAEIGKALSQEELIECLQSVDLVFPVIHGAYGEDGELQSFLEALEVPFVGAGSKACQSCFDKFIANELIREHGFFAPQTICFEKQNLDGALERLDAFIQDVDSERVVVKPATGGSSIGVHTAKNAEEALTVLRKLFEDGLYDRVVVEPFCTGLEFTVVLVQNRFGLPVALMPIEIETDYSDFQIFDFRKKYLPTRQVAYHCPPRFAPEVVEQIMIEAEQLFSLFGMTDFARFDGWLLPDGNIWFSDFNPISGMEQNSFLFVAGARVGLTHADVLSYILTNASHRQNVTLPNIVPYRDPKRESLQVIFGGDTAERQVSVMSGTNAWLLLRKSDKYAPDAYFLDADSVVWKLPYAIALNHTAEEIASSCKHAEQGVRFDSSLRTKVQTRLADPAFISQHSFVPERMKLSEFFDLANFVFFGLHGGAGENGELQQECENRGLGFNGSGSKACQLCVNKFAFGKFVREQNIPGVTSLAKKLIDTTPLSKDLSLLDTLWGQLEEEIGKAPYVVKPNDDGCSAGVCRIDTVEHLRQYCSFLFQGVERIPAGVFHNASSLIEMPTTRPRYLLLERFIETDDLSVNGQTLDWESVSGWVEITVGVLEEGGVLRSLNPSISVASEAILSVEEKFQGGTGINITPPPSSHVSPDVVERAKQGIESVSRAIGIRGYARFDAFLEIQTGELILIEVNNLPALTPSTVIFQQALAEFPPIPPRRFLEILVESGRV
;
A
#
# COMPACT_ATOMS: atom_id res chain seq x y z
N GLU A 1 -31.70 -5.06 -2.67
CA GLU A 1 -31.30 -6.39 -3.19
C GLU A 1 -29.79 -6.44 -3.24
N LEU A 2 -29.19 -7.57 -2.91
CA LEU A 2 -27.73 -7.75 -2.95
C LEU A 2 -27.30 -8.05 -4.37
N VAL A 3 -26.36 -7.26 -4.90
CA VAL A 3 -25.75 -7.52 -6.21
C VAL A 3 -24.34 -8.04 -5.95
N ALA A 4 -24.14 -9.33 -6.21
CA ALA A 4 -22.85 -9.99 -6.08
C ALA A 4 -22.31 -10.37 -7.46
N HIS A 5 -20.98 -10.42 -7.61
CA HIS A 5 -20.34 -10.81 -8.86
C HIS A 5 -19.37 -11.96 -8.62
N ARG A 6 -19.37 -12.95 -9.53
CA ARG A 6 -18.34 -14.00 -9.51
C ARG A 6 -17.08 -13.50 -10.19
N LEU A 7 -16.02 -13.29 -9.40
CA LEU A 7 -14.72 -12.88 -9.90
C LEU A 7 -13.84 -14.07 -10.26
N ASN A 8 -13.02 -13.91 -11.30
CA ASN A 8 -11.92 -14.83 -11.58
C ASN A 8 -10.65 -14.35 -10.84
N ARG A 9 -9.64 -15.22 -10.72
CA ARG A 9 -8.39 -14.87 -10.00
C ARG A 9 -7.61 -13.73 -10.62
N ASN A 10 -7.73 -13.51 -11.93
CA ASN A 10 -7.02 -12.45 -12.64
C ASN A 10 -7.63 -11.08 -12.34
N SER A 11 -8.93 -11.03 -12.05
CA SER A 11 -9.63 -9.82 -11.65
C SER A 11 -9.30 -9.35 -10.22
N LEU A 12 -8.58 -10.14 -9.40
CA LEU A 12 -8.27 -9.80 -8.01
C LEU A 12 -7.16 -8.75 -7.83
N TYR A 13 -6.43 -8.39 -8.90
CA TYR A 13 -5.39 -7.36 -8.87
C TYR A 13 -5.90 -6.09 -9.55
N SER A 14 -6.54 -5.24 -8.75
CA SER A 14 -7.02 -3.91 -9.14
C SER A 14 -6.50 -2.88 -8.14
N ASN A 15 -6.29 -1.64 -8.58
CA ASN A 15 -5.64 -0.62 -7.75
C ASN A 15 -6.56 -0.06 -6.66
N THR A 16 -7.85 0.10 -6.98
CA THR A 16 -8.85 0.73 -6.12
C THR A 16 -10.18 -0.03 -6.20
N PRO A 17 -11.10 0.13 -5.23
CA PRO A 17 -12.48 -0.34 -5.38
C PRO A 17 -13.17 0.22 -6.64
N SER A 18 -12.90 1.47 -7.02
CA SER A 18 -13.45 2.07 -8.25
C SER A 18 -12.91 1.41 -9.53
N ASP A 19 -11.65 0.96 -9.51
CA ASP A 19 -11.07 0.14 -10.59
C ASP A 19 -11.80 -1.21 -10.70
N PHE A 20 -12.22 -1.81 -9.58
CA PHE A 20 -13.13 -2.95 -9.59
C PHE A 20 -14.49 -2.58 -10.20
N ASP A 21 -15.12 -1.48 -9.80
CA ASP A 21 -16.45 -1.09 -10.31
C ASP A 21 -16.45 -0.92 -11.83
N PHE A 22 -15.42 -0.27 -12.39
CA PHE A 22 -15.25 -0.14 -13.83
C PHE A 22 -15.05 -1.51 -14.52
N LYS A 23 -14.12 -2.33 -14.02
CA LYS A 23 -13.83 -3.67 -14.58
C LYS A 23 -14.99 -4.66 -14.44
N LEU A 24 -15.84 -4.51 -13.41
CA LEU A 24 -16.98 -5.38 -13.15
C LEU A 24 -18.01 -5.32 -14.28
N ALA A 25 -18.19 -4.15 -14.90
CA ALA A 25 -19.10 -3.98 -16.03
C ALA A 25 -18.68 -4.81 -17.26
N GLU A 26 -17.37 -5.02 -17.45
CA GLU A 26 -16.82 -5.75 -18.59
C GLU A 26 -16.56 -7.23 -18.30
N ILE A 27 -16.22 -7.58 -17.05
CA ILE A 27 -15.65 -8.90 -16.70
C ILE A 27 -16.55 -9.70 -15.74
N GLY A 28 -17.45 -9.05 -14.98
CA GLY A 28 -18.25 -9.69 -13.96
C GLY A 28 -19.67 -10.05 -14.43
N LYS A 29 -20.07 -11.30 -14.29
CA LYS A 29 -21.51 -11.65 -14.33
C LYS A 29 -22.13 -11.32 -12.97
N ALA A 30 -23.00 -10.31 -12.93
CA ALA A 30 -23.86 -10.06 -11.78
C ALA A 30 -24.73 -11.29 -11.53
N LEU A 31 -24.81 -11.73 -10.28
CA LEU A 31 -25.67 -12.81 -9.85
C LEU A 31 -27.03 -12.22 -9.45
N SER A 32 -28.12 -12.83 -9.91
CA SER A 32 -29.42 -12.59 -9.27
C SER A 32 -29.37 -13.06 -7.82
N GLN A 33 -30.34 -12.63 -7.00
CA GLN A 33 -30.42 -13.09 -5.62
C GLN A 33 -30.55 -14.62 -5.54
N GLU A 34 -31.32 -15.23 -6.46
CA GLU A 34 -31.43 -16.69 -6.58
C GLU A 34 -30.09 -17.33 -6.96
N GLU A 35 -29.38 -16.80 -7.96
CA GLU A 35 -28.08 -17.31 -8.38
C GLU A 35 -27.02 -17.19 -7.26
N LEU A 36 -27.08 -16.13 -6.45
CA LEU A 36 -26.20 -15.95 -5.28
C LEU A 36 -26.50 -17.01 -4.22
N ILE A 37 -27.78 -17.24 -3.89
CA ILE A 37 -28.19 -18.26 -2.93
C ILE A 37 -27.74 -19.65 -3.40
N GLU A 38 -27.99 -20.01 -4.66
CA GLU A 38 -27.53 -21.28 -5.23
C GLU A 38 -26.01 -21.43 -5.16
N CYS A 39 -25.26 -20.35 -5.44
CA CYS A 39 -23.81 -20.33 -5.33
C CYS A 39 -23.34 -20.58 -3.89
N LEU A 40 -23.90 -19.87 -2.92
CA LEU A 40 -23.55 -20.01 -1.50
C LEU A 40 -23.93 -21.39 -0.93
N GLN A 41 -25.04 -21.97 -1.36
CA GLN A 41 -25.44 -23.34 -0.96
C GLN A 41 -24.62 -24.44 -1.65
N SER A 42 -23.90 -24.10 -2.73
CA SER A 42 -23.05 -25.04 -3.46
C SER A 42 -21.64 -25.21 -2.89
N VAL A 43 -21.26 -24.41 -1.88
CA VAL A 43 -19.93 -24.45 -1.25
C VAL A 43 -20.00 -25.07 0.15
N ASP A 44 -18.90 -25.69 0.58
CA ASP A 44 -18.83 -26.32 1.91
C ASP A 44 -18.65 -25.30 3.05
N LEU A 45 -18.01 -24.16 2.76
CA LEU A 45 -17.65 -23.14 3.74
C LEU A 45 -17.42 -21.79 3.06
N VAL A 46 -17.99 -20.72 3.61
CA VAL A 46 -17.75 -19.34 3.19
C VAL A 46 -16.73 -18.68 4.12
N PHE A 47 -15.76 -17.95 3.56
CA PHE A 47 -14.84 -17.10 4.33
C PHE A 47 -15.12 -15.64 3.98
N PRO A 48 -15.90 -14.92 4.81
CA PRO A 48 -16.11 -13.48 4.65
C PRO A 48 -14.79 -12.70 4.79
N VAL A 49 -14.48 -11.88 3.78
CA VAL A 49 -13.34 -10.94 3.79
C VAL A 49 -13.85 -9.58 3.35
N ILE A 50 -14.80 -9.04 4.10
CA ILE A 50 -15.47 -7.77 3.85
C ILE A 50 -15.38 -6.93 5.12
N HIS A 51 -14.89 -5.70 5.00
CA HIS A 51 -14.75 -4.77 6.11
C HIS A 51 -15.84 -3.70 6.09
N GLY A 52 -16.16 -3.14 7.26
CA GLY A 52 -17.17 -2.10 7.42
C GLY A 52 -18.60 -2.64 7.42
N ALA A 53 -19.54 -1.77 7.07
CA ALA A 53 -20.96 -2.13 6.97
C ALA A 53 -21.14 -3.31 6.00
N TYR A 54 -22.20 -4.09 6.23
CA TYR A 54 -22.52 -5.38 5.65
C TYR A 54 -21.59 -6.54 6.05
N GLY A 55 -20.29 -6.30 6.21
CA GLY A 55 -19.29 -7.33 6.54
C GLY A 55 -19.09 -7.54 8.05
N GLU A 56 -18.98 -6.46 8.81
CA GLU A 56 -18.66 -6.48 10.25
C GLU A 56 -19.86 -6.16 11.14
N ASP A 57 -20.96 -5.66 10.57
CA ASP A 57 -22.20 -5.30 11.28
C ASP A 57 -23.16 -6.48 11.51
N GLY A 58 -22.84 -7.65 10.96
CA GLY A 58 -23.64 -8.86 11.12
C GLY A 58 -24.67 -9.11 10.01
N GLU A 59 -24.82 -8.24 9.01
CA GLU A 59 -25.82 -8.44 7.95
C GLU A 59 -25.49 -9.65 7.07
N LEU A 60 -24.26 -9.75 6.56
CA LEU A 60 -23.83 -10.91 5.77
C LEU A 60 -23.90 -12.20 6.61
N GLN A 61 -23.51 -12.14 7.88
CA GLN A 61 -23.58 -13.29 8.78
C GLN A 61 -25.03 -13.72 9.00
N SER A 62 -25.95 -12.78 9.21
CA SER A 62 -27.38 -13.07 9.34
C SER A 62 -27.94 -13.72 8.07
N PHE A 63 -27.49 -13.26 6.91
CA PHE A 63 -27.87 -13.83 5.62
C PHE A 63 -27.37 -15.28 5.47
N LEU A 64 -26.11 -15.55 5.82
CA LEU A 64 -25.53 -16.90 5.79
C LEU A 64 -26.19 -17.83 6.82
N GLU A 65 -26.46 -17.34 8.03
CA GLU A 65 -27.18 -18.06 9.09
C GLU A 65 -28.59 -18.45 8.65
N ALA A 66 -29.32 -17.54 7.99
CA ALA A 66 -30.66 -17.82 7.46
C ALA A 66 -30.68 -18.88 6.35
N LEU A 67 -29.58 -18.99 5.59
CA LEU A 67 -29.40 -20.00 4.53
C LEU A 67 -28.78 -21.31 5.04
N GLU A 68 -28.46 -21.40 6.34
CA GLU A 68 -27.73 -22.52 6.96
C GLU A 68 -26.38 -22.82 6.26
N VAL A 69 -25.73 -21.79 5.71
CA VAL A 69 -24.43 -21.93 5.04
C VAL A 69 -23.31 -21.79 6.07
N PRO A 70 -22.43 -22.79 6.22
CA PRO A 70 -21.28 -22.68 7.11
C PRO A 70 -20.35 -21.53 6.72
N PHE A 71 -19.85 -20.78 7.71
CA PHE A 71 -18.86 -19.73 7.47
C PHE A 71 -17.83 -19.57 8.59
N VAL A 72 -16.71 -18.95 8.23
CA VAL A 72 -15.59 -18.55 9.11
C VAL A 72 -15.88 -17.19 9.75
N GLY A 73 -15.56 -17.03 11.03
CA GLY A 73 -15.71 -15.79 11.80
C GLY A 73 -16.89 -15.83 12.79
N ALA A 74 -17.11 -14.72 13.48
CA ALA A 74 -18.16 -14.55 14.48
C ALA A 74 -19.57 -14.51 13.86
N GLY A 75 -20.58 -14.96 14.60
CA GLY A 75 -21.99 -14.90 14.18
C GLY A 75 -22.60 -13.50 14.23
N SER A 76 -23.79 -13.34 13.63
CA SER A 76 -24.47 -12.04 13.46
C SER A 76 -24.61 -11.23 14.74
N LYS A 77 -25.05 -11.87 15.84
CA LYS A 77 -25.25 -11.21 17.15
C LYS A 77 -23.96 -10.67 17.75
N ALA A 78 -22.86 -11.42 17.61
CA ALA A 78 -21.55 -11.00 18.08
C ALA A 78 -21.07 -9.80 17.26
N CYS A 79 -21.17 -9.89 15.93
CA CYS A 79 -20.85 -8.79 15.03
C CYS A 79 -21.63 -7.50 15.39
N GLN A 80 -22.96 -7.59 15.52
CA GLN A 80 -23.82 -6.46 15.90
C GLN A 80 -23.43 -5.82 17.24
N SER A 81 -23.10 -6.65 18.23
CA SER A 81 -22.74 -6.17 19.58
C SER A 81 -21.38 -5.46 19.60
N CYS A 82 -20.47 -5.83 18.70
CA CYS A 82 -19.11 -5.29 18.62
C CYS A 82 -18.97 -4.10 17.67
N PHE A 83 -19.74 -4.09 16.59
CA PHE A 83 -19.64 -3.06 15.55
C PHE A 83 -20.14 -1.68 16.02
N ASP A 84 -21.11 -1.67 16.95
CA ASP A 84 -21.58 -0.45 17.59
C ASP A 84 -20.79 -0.15 18.86
N LYS A 85 -19.95 0.89 18.80
CA LYS A 85 -19.02 1.24 19.90
C LYS A 85 -19.72 1.56 21.21
N PHE A 86 -20.91 2.17 21.15
CA PHE A 86 -21.66 2.47 22.37
C PHE A 86 -22.16 1.18 23.03
N ILE A 87 -22.75 0.28 22.24
CA ILE A 87 -23.24 -1.02 22.75
C ILE A 87 -22.07 -1.84 23.31
N ALA A 88 -20.95 -1.91 22.59
CA ALA A 88 -19.76 -2.62 23.03
C ALA A 88 -19.20 -2.07 24.34
N ASN A 89 -19.03 -0.75 24.45
CA ASN A 89 -18.47 -0.09 25.64
C ASN A 89 -19.38 -0.26 26.87
N GLU A 90 -20.71 -0.13 26.72
CA GLU A 90 -21.64 -0.39 27.82
C GLU A 90 -21.56 -1.85 28.28
N LEU A 91 -21.56 -2.81 27.33
CA LEU A 91 -21.53 -4.23 27.65
C LEU A 91 -20.28 -4.61 28.45
N ILE A 92 -19.09 -4.16 28.03
CA ILE A 92 -17.85 -4.54 28.73
C ILE A 92 -17.76 -3.86 30.10
N ARG A 93 -18.25 -2.62 30.23
CA ARG A 93 -18.32 -1.90 31.52
C ARG A 93 -19.24 -2.58 32.52
N GLU A 94 -20.40 -3.06 32.08
CA GLU A 94 -21.34 -3.83 32.92
C GLU A 94 -20.68 -5.10 33.49
N HIS A 95 -19.66 -5.64 32.80
CA HIS A 95 -18.91 -6.82 33.20
C HIS A 95 -17.58 -6.50 33.91
N GLY A 96 -17.34 -5.22 34.24
CA GLY A 96 -16.21 -4.78 35.06
C GLY A 96 -14.91 -4.51 34.29
N PHE A 97 -14.95 -4.48 32.95
CA PHE A 97 -13.81 -4.03 32.14
C PHE A 97 -13.82 -2.52 31.99
N PHE A 98 -12.65 -1.93 31.78
CA PHE A 98 -12.56 -0.51 31.47
C PHE A 98 -12.82 -0.25 29.98
N ALA A 99 -13.60 0.78 29.72
CA ALA A 99 -13.91 1.31 28.40
C ALA A 99 -13.89 2.84 28.47
N PRO A 100 -13.69 3.53 27.34
CA PRO A 100 -13.95 4.96 27.27
C PRO A 100 -15.38 5.26 27.75
N GLN A 101 -15.54 6.32 28.55
CA GLN A 101 -16.87 6.85 28.83
C GLN A 101 -17.47 7.37 27.52
N THR A 102 -18.72 7.04 27.24
CA THR A 102 -19.33 7.33 25.94
C THR A 102 -20.70 7.96 26.12
N ILE A 103 -20.95 9.07 25.45
CA ILE A 103 -22.29 9.62 25.24
C ILE A 103 -22.70 9.42 23.78
N CYS A 104 -23.91 8.95 23.52
CA CYS A 104 -24.43 8.70 22.18
C CYS A 104 -25.53 9.71 21.83
N PHE A 105 -25.48 10.21 20.60
CA PHE A 105 -26.50 11.06 19.99
C PHE A 105 -27.11 10.36 18.79
N GLU A 106 -28.42 10.52 18.62
CA GLU A 106 -29.15 10.05 17.46
C GLU A 106 -29.51 11.24 16.57
N LYS A 107 -29.46 11.04 15.25
CA LYS A 107 -29.77 12.08 14.25
C LYS A 107 -31.12 12.77 14.50
N GLN A 108 -32.09 12.04 15.03
CA GLN A 108 -33.45 12.53 15.26
C GLN A 108 -33.65 13.18 16.63
N ASN A 109 -32.63 13.17 17.51
CA ASN A 109 -32.74 13.67 18.88
C ASN A 109 -31.49 14.46 19.32
N LEU A 110 -31.44 15.71 18.85
CA LEU A 110 -30.39 16.68 19.21
C LEU A 110 -30.86 17.74 20.22
N ASP A 111 -32.02 17.53 20.84
CA ASP A 111 -32.54 18.45 21.84
C ASP A 111 -31.59 18.49 23.05
N GLY A 112 -31.26 19.70 23.50
CA GLY A 112 -30.32 19.93 24.59
C GLY A 112 -28.92 19.34 24.36
N ALA A 113 -28.51 19.12 23.10
CA ALA A 113 -27.23 18.46 22.81
C ALA A 113 -26.03 19.26 23.33
N LEU A 114 -26.08 20.59 23.26
CA LEU A 114 -24.99 21.44 23.76
C LEU A 114 -24.82 21.28 25.28
N GLU A 115 -25.91 21.35 26.04
CA GLU A 115 -25.89 21.21 27.50
C GLU A 115 -25.46 19.80 27.93
N ARG A 116 -25.87 18.77 27.18
CA ARG A 116 -25.42 17.39 27.42
C ARG A 116 -23.92 17.21 27.14
N LEU A 117 -23.42 17.82 26.05
CA LEU A 117 -22.00 17.79 25.71
C LEU A 117 -21.17 18.55 26.76
N ASP A 118 -21.61 19.74 27.18
CA ASP A 118 -20.94 20.51 28.24
C ASP A 118 -20.87 19.74 29.55
N ALA A 119 -21.98 19.13 29.97
CA ALA A 119 -22.01 18.30 31.18
C ALA A 119 -21.10 17.08 31.07
N PHE A 120 -21.11 16.40 29.92
CA PHE A 120 -20.23 15.25 29.67
C PHE A 120 -18.75 15.63 29.70
N ILE A 121 -18.35 16.70 28.99
CA ILE A 121 -16.96 17.17 28.94
C ILE A 121 -16.45 17.53 30.34
N GLN A 122 -17.30 18.15 31.17
CA GLN A 122 -16.98 18.45 32.57
C GLN A 122 -16.83 17.19 33.43
N ASP A 123 -17.65 16.16 33.20
CA ASP A 123 -17.62 14.92 33.97
C ASP A 123 -16.40 14.06 33.65
N VAL A 124 -16.01 13.97 32.37
CA VAL A 124 -14.82 13.20 31.96
C VAL A 124 -13.49 13.91 32.23
N ASP A 125 -13.52 15.19 32.64
CA ASP A 125 -12.36 16.05 32.91
C ASP A 125 -11.27 15.95 31.81
N SER A 126 -11.72 16.01 30.55
CA SER A 126 -10.84 15.84 29.39
C SER A 126 -10.62 17.15 28.67
N GLU A 127 -9.36 17.50 28.39
CA GLU A 127 -9.01 18.72 27.64
C GLU A 127 -9.53 18.71 26.18
N ARG A 128 -9.84 17.52 25.66
CA ARG A 128 -10.40 17.33 24.33
C ARG A 128 -11.26 16.06 24.27
N VAL A 129 -12.22 16.01 23.36
CA VAL A 129 -13.07 14.84 23.11
C VAL A 129 -12.94 14.37 21.67
N VAL A 130 -13.25 13.10 21.46
CA VAL A 130 -13.33 12.47 20.13
C VAL A 130 -14.79 12.32 19.77
N VAL A 131 -15.18 12.86 18.62
CA VAL A 131 -16.51 12.71 18.03
C VAL A 131 -16.38 11.77 16.84
N LYS A 132 -17.10 10.64 16.87
CA LYS A 132 -17.00 9.59 15.83
C LYS A 132 -18.34 8.89 15.60
N PRO A 133 -18.57 8.30 14.41
CA PRO A 133 -19.71 7.42 14.18
C PRO A 133 -19.75 6.25 15.17
N ALA A 134 -20.95 5.93 15.66
CA ALA A 134 -21.15 4.78 16.55
C ALA A 134 -20.77 3.47 15.85
N THR A 135 -21.12 3.35 14.56
CA THR A 135 -20.85 2.23 13.67
C THR A 135 -19.81 2.60 12.63
N GLY A 136 -18.95 1.65 12.24
CA GLY A 136 -17.91 1.86 11.22
C GLY A 136 -16.48 1.69 11.76
N GLY A 137 -15.52 1.49 10.85
CA GLY A 137 -14.13 1.17 11.17
C GLY A 137 -13.11 2.13 10.53
N SER A 138 -11.83 1.77 10.64
CA SER A 138 -10.70 2.44 9.97
C SER A 138 -10.54 3.95 10.23
N SER A 139 -11.05 4.44 11.36
CA SER A 139 -11.01 5.86 11.76
C SER A 139 -11.69 6.83 10.76
N ILE A 140 -12.59 6.34 9.91
CA ILE A 140 -13.36 7.18 8.97
C ILE A 140 -14.41 7.98 9.75
N GLY A 141 -14.47 9.30 9.53
CA GLY A 141 -15.38 10.20 10.24
C GLY A 141 -15.00 10.49 11.70
N VAL A 142 -13.77 10.15 12.12
CA VAL A 142 -13.27 10.47 13.47
C VAL A 142 -12.72 11.89 13.50
N HIS A 143 -13.18 12.68 14.46
CA HIS A 143 -12.80 14.07 14.63
C HIS A 143 -12.52 14.37 16.10
N THR A 144 -11.69 15.38 16.37
CA THR A 144 -11.43 15.88 17.73
C THR A 144 -12.07 17.25 17.94
N ALA A 145 -12.57 17.51 19.14
CA ALA A 145 -13.12 18.80 19.54
C ALA A 145 -12.61 19.22 20.93
N LYS A 146 -12.41 20.53 21.15
CA LYS A 146 -11.89 21.08 22.42
C LYS A 146 -12.97 21.46 23.43
N ASN A 147 -14.18 21.67 22.95
CA ASN A 147 -15.32 22.15 23.74
C ASN A 147 -16.63 21.64 23.13
N ALA A 148 -17.74 21.84 23.85
CA ALA A 148 -19.05 21.35 23.44
C ALA A 148 -19.54 21.99 22.13
N GLU A 149 -19.18 23.24 21.86
CA GLU A 149 -19.59 23.96 20.66
C GLU A 149 -18.94 23.36 19.41
N GLU A 150 -17.62 23.13 19.45
CA GLU A 150 -16.87 22.43 18.41
C GLU A 150 -17.39 21.00 18.21
N ALA A 151 -17.64 20.28 19.31
CA ALA A 151 -18.16 18.91 19.26
C ALA A 151 -19.54 18.87 18.59
N LEU A 152 -20.42 19.83 18.90
CA LEU A 152 -21.74 19.97 18.30
C LEU A 152 -21.66 20.28 16.81
N THR A 153 -20.73 21.14 16.38
CA THR A 153 -20.50 21.44 14.95
C THR A 153 -20.10 20.18 14.19
N VAL A 154 -19.14 19.42 14.71
CA VAL A 154 -18.68 18.16 14.11
C VAL A 154 -19.79 17.13 14.06
N LEU A 155 -20.53 16.98 15.15
CA LEU A 155 -21.66 16.06 15.25
C LEU A 155 -22.75 16.37 14.21
N ARG A 156 -23.09 17.65 14.02
CA ARG A 156 -24.05 18.07 12.99
C ARG A 156 -23.55 17.74 11.59
N LYS A 157 -22.27 18.01 11.32
CA LYS A 157 -21.64 17.68 10.04
C LYS A 157 -21.74 16.19 9.73
N LEU A 158 -21.40 15.32 10.68
CA LEU A 158 -21.50 13.86 10.50
C LEU A 158 -22.94 13.39 10.20
N PHE A 159 -23.96 14.05 10.76
CA PHE A 159 -25.36 13.74 10.46
C PHE A 159 -25.84 14.31 9.11
N GLU A 160 -25.31 15.45 8.69
CA GLU A 160 -25.58 16.09 7.40
C GLU A 160 -25.04 15.26 6.24
N ASP A 161 -23.90 14.60 6.41
CA ASP A 161 -23.30 13.70 5.42
C ASP A 161 -24.22 12.51 5.06
N GLY A 162 -25.24 12.22 5.88
CA GLY A 162 -26.29 11.24 5.59
C GLY A 162 -25.85 9.78 5.73
N LEU A 163 -24.58 9.54 6.08
CA LEU A 163 -23.96 8.22 6.20
C LEU A 163 -24.20 7.56 7.56
N TYR A 164 -24.54 8.34 8.58
CA TYR A 164 -24.60 7.87 9.96
C TYR A 164 -25.89 8.34 10.66
N ASP A 165 -26.50 7.43 11.42
CA ASP A 165 -27.69 7.73 12.24
C ASP A 165 -27.36 7.92 13.72
N ARG A 166 -26.18 7.44 14.16
CA ARG A 166 -25.69 7.52 15.53
C ARG A 166 -24.25 7.99 15.57
N VAL A 167 -23.97 8.96 16.44
CA VAL A 167 -22.64 9.53 16.68
C VAL A 167 -22.34 9.43 18.17
N VAL A 168 -21.13 9.00 18.51
CA VAL A 168 -20.65 8.93 19.88
C VAL A 168 -19.61 10.00 20.15
N VAL A 169 -19.56 10.45 21.41
CA VAL A 169 -18.52 11.32 21.93
C VAL A 169 -17.84 10.63 23.11
N GLU A 170 -16.52 10.57 23.06
CA GLU A 170 -15.65 9.90 24.03
C GLU A 170 -14.54 10.85 24.51
N PRO A 171 -13.99 10.67 25.72
CA PRO A 171 -12.80 11.40 26.13
C PRO A 171 -11.63 11.04 25.21
N PHE A 172 -10.78 12.01 24.92
CA PHE A 172 -9.57 11.72 24.19
C PHE A 172 -8.60 10.94 25.05
N CYS A 173 -8.31 9.71 24.62
CA CYS A 173 -7.43 8.83 25.35
C CYS A 173 -5.98 9.34 25.26
N THR A 174 -5.33 9.48 26.40
CA THR A 174 -3.89 9.79 26.49
C THR A 174 -3.20 8.60 27.14
N GLY A 175 -2.46 7.82 26.35
CA GLY A 175 -1.83 6.58 26.78
C GLY A 175 -1.06 5.93 25.63
N LEU A 176 -0.73 4.65 25.78
CA LEU A 176 -0.08 3.85 24.75
C LEU A 176 -1.14 3.01 24.02
N GLU A 177 -1.36 3.27 22.74
CA GLU A 177 -2.31 2.51 21.91
C GLU A 177 -1.73 1.11 21.62
N PHE A 178 -2.59 0.10 21.66
CA PHE A 178 -2.24 -1.28 21.30
C PHE A 178 -3.34 -1.98 20.51
N THR A 179 -2.92 -2.98 19.74
CA THR A 179 -3.80 -3.94 19.07
C THR A 179 -3.45 -5.34 19.54
N VAL A 180 -4.47 -6.17 19.79
CA VAL A 180 -4.32 -7.60 20.09
C VAL A 180 -5.19 -8.42 19.16
N VAL A 181 -4.58 -9.47 18.59
CA VAL A 181 -5.27 -10.42 17.70
C VAL A 181 -5.59 -11.68 18.49
N LEU A 182 -6.79 -12.19 18.31
CA LEU A 182 -7.24 -13.43 18.92
C LEU A 182 -7.53 -14.46 17.84
N VAL A 183 -7.20 -15.71 18.12
CA VAL A 183 -7.60 -16.89 17.32
C VAL A 183 -8.15 -17.97 18.25
N GLN A 184 -9.10 -18.77 17.79
CA GLN A 184 -9.51 -19.97 18.53
C GLN A 184 -8.53 -21.10 18.28
N ASN A 185 -8.26 -21.90 19.32
CA ASN A 185 -7.54 -23.15 19.17
C ASN A 185 -8.45 -24.33 18.81
N ARG A 186 -7.84 -25.50 18.60
CA ARG A 186 -8.55 -26.75 18.27
C ARG A 186 -9.60 -27.19 19.30
N PHE A 187 -9.62 -26.59 20.49
CA PHE A 187 -10.60 -26.85 21.54
C PHE A 187 -11.71 -25.77 21.61
N GLY A 188 -11.70 -24.80 20.68
CA GLY A 188 -12.64 -23.67 20.66
C GLY A 188 -12.34 -22.59 21.70
N LEU A 189 -11.17 -22.63 22.35
CA LEU A 189 -10.78 -21.63 23.35
C LEU A 189 -10.03 -20.47 22.68
N PRO A 190 -10.28 -19.21 23.09
CA PRO A 190 -9.52 -18.08 22.56
C PRO A 190 -8.07 -18.14 23.00
N VAL A 191 -7.19 -17.73 22.10
CA VAL A 191 -5.76 -17.54 22.32
C VAL A 191 -5.40 -16.17 21.76
N ALA A 192 -5.12 -15.22 22.65
CA ALA A 192 -4.52 -13.96 22.26
C ALA A 192 -3.09 -14.22 21.76
N LEU A 193 -2.77 -13.63 20.62
CA LEU A 193 -1.40 -13.52 20.13
C LEU A 193 -0.69 -12.36 20.84
N MET A 194 0.61 -12.20 20.59
CA MET A 194 1.34 -11.07 21.15
C MET A 194 0.70 -9.75 20.69
N PRO A 195 0.38 -8.83 21.63
CA PRO A 195 -0.09 -7.50 21.27
C PRO A 195 0.95 -6.74 20.43
N ILE A 196 0.50 -5.64 19.84
CA ILE A 196 1.30 -4.73 19.03
C ILE A 196 1.06 -3.33 19.59
N GLU A 197 2.12 -2.67 20.03
CA GLU A 197 2.05 -1.25 20.41
C GLU A 197 2.10 -0.40 19.14
N ILE A 198 1.25 0.61 19.10
CA ILE A 198 1.17 1.60 18.03
C ILE A 198 1.75 2.90 18.56
N GLU A 199 2.95 3.25 18.09
CA GLU A 199 3.59 4.53 18.41
C GLU A 199 3.29 5.53 17.30
N THR A 200 2.54 6.59 17.60
CA THR A 200 2.33 7.74 16.70
C THR A 200 2.41 9.03 17.50
N ASP A 201 2.74 10.13 16.81
CA ASP A 201 2.55 11.45 17.37
C ASP A 201 1.05 11.81 17.38
N TYR A 202 0.53 12.15 18.56
CA TYR A 202 -0.85 12.62 18.78
C TYR A 202 -0.87 14.12 19.16
N SER A 203 0.25 14.83 18.98
CA SER A 203 0.29 16.30 19.06
C SER A 203 -0.54 16.93 17.94
N ASP A 204 -0.90 18.20 18.10
CA ASP A 204 -1.57 19.01 17.07
C ASP A 204 -2.83 18.36 16.43
N PHE A 205 -3.64 17.68 17.23
CA PHE A 205 -4.91 17.04 16.82
C PHE A 205 -4.74 15.85 15.85
N GLN A 206 -3.55 15.27 15.76
CA GLN A 206 -3.33 14.07 14.98
C GLN A 206 -3.93 12.82 15.65
N ILE A 207 -4.42 11.90 14.81
CA ILE A 207 -4.95 10.58 15.21
C ILE A 207 -4.29 9.48 14.39
N PHE A 208 -4.45 8.22 14.80
CA PHE A 208 -4.11 7.05 13.98
C PHE A 208 -5.23 6.82 12.94
N ASP A 209 -5.15 7.56 11.84
CA ASP A 209 -6.16 7.57 10.77
C ASP A 209 -5.98 6.44 9.73
N PHE A 210 -6.91 6.35 8.78
CA PHE A 210 -6.85 5.40 7.66
C PHE A 210 -5.50 5.47 6.93
N ARG A 211 -4.99 6.68 6.67
CA ARG A 211 -3.74 6.88 5.93
C ARG A 211 -2.58 6.24 6.69
N LYS A 212 -2.47 6.50 7.99
CA LYS A 212 -1.45 5.93 8.88
C LYS A 212 -1.60 4.41 9.08
N LYS A 213 -2.82 3.87 8.99
CA LYS A 213 -3.12 2.44 9.13
C LYS A 213 -2.66 1.59 7.95
N TYR A 214 -2.86 2.08 6.73
CA TYR A 214 -2.67 1.29 5.51
C TYR A 214 -1.48 1.73 4.65
N LEU A 215 -0.92 2.93 4.87
CA LEU A 215 0.23 3.42 4.11
C LEU A 215 1.50 3.44 4.96
N PRO A 216 2.62 2.89 4.45
CA PRO A 216 3.93 3.06 5.05
C PRO A 216 4.27 4.53 5.30
N THR A 217 4.44 4.86 6.58
CA THR A 217 4.72 6.23 7.02
C THR A 217 5.73 6.20 8.16
N ARG A 218 6.55 7.25 8.25
CA ARG A 218 7.43 7.48 9.41
C ARG A 218 6.69 8.05 10.62
N GLN A 219 5.41 8.38 10.45
CA GLN A 219 4.58 8.94 11.52
C GLN A 219 4.09 7.88 12.50
N VAL A 220 4.17 6.60 12.13
CA VAL A 220 3.75 5.48 12.96
C VAL A 220 4.84 4.41 12.98
N ALA A 221 5.06 3.83 14.16
CA ALA A 221 5.90 2.65 14.32
C ALA A 221 5.13 1.56 15.09
N TYR A 222 5.21 0.33 14.61
CA TYR A 222 4.65 -0.84 15.28
C TYR A 222 5.73 -1.59 16.07
N HIS A 223 5.46 -1.86 17.34
CA HIS A 223 6.33 -2.67 18.19
C HIS A 223 5.62 -3.96 18.59
N CYS A 224 6.12 -5.10 18.12
CA CYS A 224 5.58 -6.42 18.48
C CYS A 224 6.69 -7.37 18.97
N PRO A 225 6.69 -7.79 20.25
CA PRO A 225 5.73 -7.43 21.30
C PRO A 225 5.84 -5.93 21.66
N PRO A 226 4.83 -5.38 22.35
CA PRO A 226 4.88 -3.99 22.81
C PRO A 226 6.02 -3.80 23.82
N ARG A 227 6.47 -2.57 24.01
CA ARG A 227 7.51 -2.22 24.99
C ARG A 227 6.99 -2.13 26.43
N PHE A 228 5.78 -2.60 26.67
CA PHE A 228 5.13 -2.59 27.98
C PHE A 228 5.79 -3.58 28.93
N ALA A 229 5.49 -3.47 30.23
CA ALA A 229 5.92 -4.46 31.20
C ALA A 229 5.30 -5.84 30.88
N PRO A 230 6.04 -6.96 31.02
CA PRO A 230 5.54 -8.30 30.68
C PRO A 230 4.21 -8.65 31.35
N GLU A 231 4.03 -8.22 32.60
CA GLU A 231 2.80 -8.45 33.36
C GLU A 231 1.60 -7.72 32.73
N VAL A 232 1.81 -6.52 32.20
CA VAL A 232 0.79 -5.75 31.49
C VAL A 232 0.44 -6.43 30.16
N VAL A 233 1.44 -6.94 29.43
CA VAL A 233 1.21 -7.69 28.19
C VAL A 233 0.36 -8.93 28.45
N GLU A 234 0.68 -9.69 29.51
CA GLU A 234 -0.11 -10.86 29.90
C GLU A 234 -1.53 -10.46 30.33
N GLN A 235 -1.69 -9.35 31.04
CA GLN A 235 -3.00 -8.84 31.45
C GLN A 235 -3.86 -8.45 30.24
N ILE A 236 -3.31 -7.72 29.26
CA ILE A 236 -3.99 -7.38 28.00
C ILE A 236 -4.50 -8.65 27.30
N MET A 237 -3.64 -9.67 27.21
CA MET A 237 -3.98 -10.93 26.56
C MET A 237 -5.11 -11.68 27.29
N ILE A 238 -5.08 -11.70 28.63
CA ILE A 238 -6.11 -12.34 29.47
C ILE A 238 -7.45 -11.61 29.30
N GLU A 239 -7.46 -10.28 29.43
CA GLU A 239 -8.69 -9.49 29.29
C GLU A 239 -9.29 -9.61 27.89
N ALA A 240 -8.45 -9.57 26.85
CA ALA A 240 -8.90 -9.75 25.47
C ALA A 240 -9.57 -11.11 25.25
N GLU A 241 -9.05 -12.19 25.83
CA GLU A 241 -9.66 -13.52 25.74
C GLU A 241 -10.99 -13.64 26.49
N GLN A 242 -11.11 -12.96 27.63
CA GLN A 242 -12.37 -12.85 28.37
C GLN A 242 -13.41 -12.08 27.56
N LEU A 243 -13.01 -10.96 26.95
CA LEU A 243 -13.89 -10.16 26.09
C LEU A 243 -14.32 -10.92 24.84
N PHE A 244 -13.41 -11.65 24.20
CA PHE A 244 -13.75 -12.51 23.06
C PHE A 244 -14.82 -13.54 23.42
N SER A 245 -14.72 -14.12 24.61
CA SER A 245 -15.71 -15.05 25.15
C SER A 245 -17.03 -14.35 25.52
N LEU A 246 -16.96 -13.15 26.11
CA LEU A 246 -18.11 -12.33 26.50
C LEU A 246 -18.98 -11.95 25.28
N PHE A 247 -18.35 -11.51 24.20
CA PHE A 247 -19.03 -11.16 22.95
C PHE A 247 -19.54 -12.39 22.18
N GLY A 248 -19.14 -13.61 22.56
CA GLY A 248 -19.50 -14.83 21.83
C GLY A 248 -18.84 -14.91 20.45
N MET A 249 -17.64 -14.35 20.30
CA MET A 249 -16.89 -14.40 19.05
C MET A 249 -16.35 -15.80 18.74
N THR A 250 -16.08 -16.06 17.46
CA THR A 250 -15.53 -17.33 16.97
C THR A 250 -14.45 -17.14 15.92
N ASP A 251 -13.59 -18.15 15.81
CA ASP A 251 -12.45 -18.32 14.89
C ASP A 251 -11.32 -17.31 15.07
N PHE A 252 -11.57 -16.00 14.90
CA PHE A 252 -10.57 -14.95 15.07
C PHE A 252 -11.22 -13.57 15.28
N ALA A 253 -10.46 -12.62 15.84
CA ALA A 253 -10.85 -11.22 15.98
C ALA A 253 -9.62 -10.31 16.17
N ARG A 254 -9.82 -8.99 16.02
CA ARG A 254 -8.84 -7.97 16.40
C ARG A 254 -9.47 -6.97 17.35
N PHE A 255 -8.86 -6.79 18.52
CA PHE A 255 -9.27 -5.76 19.48
C PHE A 255 -8.20 -4.68 19.57
N ASP A 256 -8.66 -3.43 19.63
CA ASP A 256 -7.82 -2.26 19.79
C ASP A 256 -8.11 -1.61 21.16
N GLY A 257 -7.09 -1.01 21.75
CA GLY A 257 -7.16 -0.50 23.11
C GLY A 257 -6.00 0.40 23.49
N TRP A 258 -5.99 0.81 24.76
CA TRP A 258 -5.06 1.79 25.31
C TRP A 258 -4.58 1.35 26.69
N LEU A 259 -3.27 1.47 26.92
CA LEU A 259 -2.69 1.41 28.25
C LEU A 259 -2.56 2.83 28.80
N LEU A 260 -3.33 3.14 29.84
CA LEU A 260 -3.37 4.46 30.45
C LEU A 260 -2.19 4.71 31.40
N PRO A 261 -1.87 6.00 31.70
CA PRO A 261 -0.82 6.37 32.65
C PRO A 261 -1.04 5.86 34.08
N ASP A 262 -2.29 5.60 34.47
CA ASP A 262 -2.65 5.02 35.77
C ASP A 262 -2.50 3.48 35.80
N GLY A 263 -2.14 2.86 34.67
CA GLY A 263 -1.98 1.43 34.50
C GLY A 263 -3.25 0.68 34.07
N ASN A 264 -4.38 1.37 33.91
CA ASN A 264 -5.61 0.74 33.44
C ASN A 264 -5.53 0.41 31.93
N ILE A 265 -6.13 -0.72 31.55
CA ILE A 265 -6.24 -1.18 30.17
C ILE A 265 -7.66 -0.88 29.68
N TRP A 266 -7.77 0.00 28.69
CA TRP A 266 -9.05 0.33 28.05
C TRP A 266 -9.15 -0.39 26.72
N PHE A 267 -10.26 -1.08 26.47
CA PHE A 267 -10.59 -1.56 25.13
C PHE A 267 -11.52 -0.55 24.45
N SER A 268 -11.28 -0.24 23.18
CA SER A 268 -12.02 0.82 22.45
C SER A 268 -12.72 0.35 21.19
N ASP A 269 -12.14 -0.61 20.46
CA ASP A 269 -12.71 -1.10 19.20
C ASP A 269 -12.58 -2.62 19.07
N PHE A 270 -13.67 -3.26 18.67
CA PHE A 270 -13.80 -4.71 18.56
C PHE A 270 -14.12 -5.07 17.12
N ASN A 271 -13.16 -5.65 16.41
CA ASN A 271 -13.28 -5.93 14.98
C ASN A 271 -13.46 -7.44 14.77
N PRO A 272 -14.67 -7.90 14.37
CA PRO A 272 -14.92 -9.31 14.09
C PRO A 272 -14.11 -9.84 12.90
N ILE A 273 -13.69 -8.95 11.99
CA ILE A 273 -12.87 -9.29 10.83
C ILE A 273 -11.59 -8.46 10.87
N SER A 274 -10.46 -9.10 11.20
CA SER A 274 -9.16 -8.45 11.09
C SER A 274 -8.77 -8.20 9.63
N GLY A 275 -8.05 -7.09 9.38
CA GLY A 275 -7.44 -6.80 8.08
C GLY A 275 -6.58 -7.96 7.56
N MET A 276 -6.56 -8.12 6.23
CA MET A 276 -5.95 -9.24 5.51
C MET A 276 -4.85 -8.81 4.51
N GLU A 277 -4.32 -7.59 4.62
CA GLU A 277 -3.14 -7.17 3.85
C GLU A 277 -1.85 -7.85 4.34
N GLN A 278 -0.77 -7.77 3.54
CA GLN A 278 0.50 -8.49 3.79
C GLN A 278 1.17 -8.18 5.15
N ASN A 279 0.97 -6.98 5.67
CA ASN A 279 1.50 -6.51 6.95
C ASN A 279 0.38 -6.23 7.96
N SER A 280 -0.84 -6.75 7.73
CA SER A 280 -1.93 -6.63 8.69
C SER A 280 -1.58 -7.29 10.02
N PHE A 281 -2.11 -6.73 11.11
CA PHE A 281 -1.82 -7.15 12.48
C PHE A 281 -2.00 -8.66 12.72
N LEU A 282 -2.98 -9.29 12.05
CA LEU A 282 -3.18 -10.75 12.09
C LEU A 282 -1.92 -11.52 11.69
N PHE A 283 -1.27 -11.14 10.59
CA PHE A 283 -0.08 -11.83 10.09
C PHE A 283 1.18 -11.40 10.82
N VAL A 284 1.28 -10.14 11.24
CA VAL A 284 2.41 -9.66 12.07
C VAL A 284 2.45 -10.39 13.41
N ALA A 285 1.33 -10.46 14.13
CA ALA A 285 1.24 -11.16 15.41
C ALA A 285 1.45 -12.68 15.24
N GLY A 286 0.88 -13.28 14.19
CA GLY A 286 1.08 -14.69 13.84
C GLY A 286 2.54 -15.04 13.55
N ALA A 287 3.24 -14.18 12.81
CA ALA A 287 4.64 -14.38 12.46
C ALA A 287 5.56 -14.40 13.68
N ARG A 288 5.22 -13.64 14.73
CA ARG A 288 5.99 -13.58 15.98
C ARG A 288 5.93 -14.89 16.78
N VAL A 289 4.92 -15.72 16.51
CA VAL A 289 4.79 -17.10 17.03
C VAL A 289 5.14 -18.16 16.00
N GLY A 290 5.71 -17.78 14.85
CA GLY A 290 6.23 -18.68 13.83
C GLY A 290 5.21 -19.14 12.78
N LEU A 291 4.04 -18.50 12.72
CA LEU A 291 3.03 -18.76 11.71
C LEU A 291 3.27 -17.87 10.49
N THR A 292 3.32 -18.47 9.30
CA THR A 292 3.26 -17.72 8.04
C THR A 292 1.82 -17.30 7.71
N HIS A 293 1.64 -16.44 6.71
CA HIS A 293 0.30 -16.12 6.19
C HIS A 293 -0.52 -17.38 5.88
N ALA A 294 0.09 -18.36 5.21
CA ALA A 294 -0.57 -19.62 4.87
C ALA A 294 -0.91 -20.43 6.13
N ASP A 295 -0.02 -20.43 7.13
CA ASP A 295 -0.26 -21.15 8.38
C ASP A 295 -1.42 -20.52 9.16
N VAL A 296 -1.47 -19.19 9.29
CA VAL A 296 -2.56 -18.48 9.98
C VAL A 296 -3.90 -18.76 9.31
N LEU A 297 -4.01 -18.60 7.99
CA LEU A 297 -5.26 -18.83 7.28
C LEU A 297 -5.68 -20.30 7.33
N SER A 298 -4.74 -21.22 7.16
CA SER A 298 -5.03 -22.66 7.23
C SER A 298 -5.45 -23.07 8.64
N TYR A 299 -4.85 -22.49 9.67
CA TYR A 299 -5.20 -22.71 11.07
C TYR A 299 -6.64 -22.24 11.37
N ILE A 300 -6.97 -21.00 10.98
CA ILE A 300 -8.33 -20.44 11.11
C ILE A 300 -9.34 -21.32 10.36
N LEU A 301 -9.06 -21.65 9.11
CA LEU A 301 -9.94 -22.46 8.26
C LEU A 301 -10.19 -23.86 8.84
N THR A 302 -9.13 -24.50 9.33
CA THR A 302 -9.19 -25.84 9.94
C THR A 302 -10.07 -25.82 11.19
N ASN A 303 -9.86 -24.84 12.07
CA ASN A 303 -10.66 -24.71 13.29
C ASN A 303 -12.13 -24.36 13.00
N ALA A 304 -12.38 -23.45 12.05
CA ALA A 304 -13.73 -23.12 11.61
C ALA A 304 -14.45 -24.33 11.00
N SER A 305 -13.74 -25.14 10.21
CA SER A 305 -14.29 -26.36 9.62
C SER A 305 -14.63 -27.40 10.68
N HIS A 306 -13.79 -27.57 11.70
CA HIS A 306 -14.12 -28.42 12.84
C HIS A 306 -15.35 -27.94 13.59
N ARG A 307 -15.47 -26.63 13.85
CA ARG A 307 -16.64 -26.01 14.51
C ARG A 307 -17.93 -26.25 13.72
N GLN A 308 -17.85 -26.15 12.39
CA GLN A 308 -18.99 -26.28 11.48
C GLN A 308 -19.26 -27.73 11.03
N ASN A 309 -18.48 -28.71 11.51
CA ASN A 309 -18.52 -30.11 11.06
C ASN A 309 -18.32 -30.28 9.54
N VAL A 310 -17.50 -29.42 8.93
CA VAL A 310 -17.12 -29.47 7.52
C VAL A 310 -15.81 -30.24 7.38
N THR A 311 -15.76 -31.17 6.42
CA THR A 311 -14.52 -31.90 6.11
C THR A 311 -13.75 -31.15 5.04
N LEU A 312 -12.64 -30.52 5.40
CA LEU A 312 -11.74 -29.95 4.41
C LEU A 312 -11.06 -31.05 3.59
N PRO A 313 -10.83 -30.83 2.28
CA PRO A 313 -9.92 -31.69 1.54
C PRO A 313 -8.55 -31.67 2.24
N ASN A 314 -7.87 -32.81 2.26
CA ASN A 314 -6.52 -32.89 2.81
C ASN A 314 -5.63 -31.86 2.11
N ILE A 315 -5.31 -30.78 2.81
CA ILE A 315 -4.31 -29.81 2.39
C ILE A 315 -2.97 -30.50 2.61
N VAL A 316 -2.52 -31.29 1.63
CA VAL A 316 -1.15 -31.78 1.64
C VAL A 316 -0.28 -30.55 1.40
N PRO A 317 0.53 -30.09 2.39
CA PRO A 317 1.44 -28.99 2.14
C PRO A 317 2.34 -29.43 1.00
N TYR A 318 2.27 -28.73 -0.14
CA TYR A 318 3.15 -29.04 -1.25
C TYR A 318 4.59 -28.92 -0.76
N ARG A 319 5.27 -30.05 -0.67
CA ARG A 319 6.69 -30.18 -0.35
C ARG A 319 7.26 -31.09 -1.41
N ASP A 320 7.84 -30.50 -2.45
CA ASP A 320 8.61 -31.23 -3.47
C ASP A 320 9.90 -30.43 -3.82
N PRO A 321 10.92 -31.03 -4.47
CA PRO A 321 12.26 -31.14 -3.93
C PRO A 321 13.24 -30.18 -4.63
N LYS A 322 14.34 -29.80 -3.94
CA LYS A 322 15.43 -28.97 -4.50
C LYS A 322 14.96 -27.71 -5.26
N ARG A 323 14.22 -26.84 -4.58
CA ARG A 323 14.03 -25.46 -5.05
C ARG A 323 15.36 -24.72 -5.07
N GLU A 324 15.58 -23.90 -6.09
CA GLU A 324 16.80 -23.11 -6.21
C GLU A 324 16.78 -21.97 -5.19
N SER A 325 17.93 -21.73 -4.55
CA SER A 325 18.08 -20.62 -3.62
C SER A 325 18.08 -19.30 -4.38
N LEU A 326 17.30 -18.33 -3.88
CA LEU A 326 17.14 -17.01 -4.46
C LEU A 326 17.28 -15.95 -3.36
N GLN A 327 18.08 -14.91 -3.57
CA GLN A 327 18.29 -13.85 -2.57
C GLN A 327 17.48 -12.62 -2.96
N VAL A 328 16.42 -12.29 -2.21
CA VAL A 328 15.62 -11.07 -2.44
C VAL A 328 16.15 -9.97 -1.53
N ILE A 329 16.68 -8.88 -2.09
CA ILE A 329 17.24 -7.75 -1.34
C ILE A 329 16.41 -6.48 -1.53
N PHE A 330 16.12 -5.77 -0.44
CA PHE A 330 15.34 -4.52 -0.42
C PHE A 330 15.78 -3.62 0.75
N GLY A 331 15.26 -2.39 0.82
CA GLY A 331 15.67 -1.36 1.79
C GLY A 331 16.39 -0.20 1.11
N GLY A 332 17.56 0.17 1.63
CA GLY A 332 18.39 1.27 1.13
C GLY A 332 18.29 2.55 1.97
N ASP A 333 19.12 3.53 1.61
CA ASP A 333 19.25 4.83 2.29
C ASP A 333 18.41 5.95 1.63
N THR A 334 17.73 5.64 0.52
CA THR A 334 16.99 6.60 -0.31
C THR A 334 15.63 6.98 0.29
N ALA A 335 15.00 8.01 -0.28
CA ALA A 335 13.62 8.39 0.04
C ALA A 335 12.62 7.28 -0.35
N GLU A 336 12.96 6.43 -1.32
CA GLU A 336 12.10 5.37 -1.87
C GLU A 336 12.20 4.05 -1.09
N ARG A 337 12.98 4.00 0.00
CA ARG A 337 13.20 2.78 0.81
C ARG A 337 11.91 2.10 1.29
N GLN A 338 10.81 2.84 1.47
CA GLN A 338 9.52 2.24 1.84
C GLN A 338 8.90 1.47 0.67
N VAL A 339 8.92 2.06 -0.53
CA VAL A 339 8.50 1.37 -1.76
C VAL A 339 9.38 0.16 -2.01
N SER A 340 10.67 0.25 -1.68
CA SER A 340 11.60 -0.88 -1.73
C SER A 340 11.19 -2.01 -0.78
N VAL A 341 10.90 -1.72 0.49
CA VAL A 341 10.40 -2.71 1.45
C VAL A 341 9.11 -3.36 0.94
N MET A 342 8.13 -2.57 0.50
CA MET A 342 6.88 -3.11 -0.06
C MET A 342 7.11 -4.04 -1.26
N SER A 343 7.96 -3.61 -2.20
CA SER A 343 8.26 -4.37 -3.42
C SER A 343 9.00 -5.67 -3.12
N GLY A 344 10.03 -5.58 -2.29
CA GLY A 344 10.84 -6.73 -1.88
C GLY A 344 10.04 -7.75 -1.08
N THR A 345 9.24 -7.30 -0.11
CA THR A 345 8.36 -8.18 0.68
C THR A 345 7.30 -8.84 -0.21
N ASN A 346 6.65 -8.11 -1.11
CA ASN A 346 5.69 -8.68 -2.05
C ASN A 346 6.33 -9.73 -2.97
N ALA A 347 7.48 -9.41 -3.58
CA ALA A 347 8.21 -10.32 -4.44
C ALA A 347 8.61 -11.61 -3.69
N TRP A 348 9.18 -11.45 -2.49
CA TRP A 348 9.55 -12.57 -1.62
C TRP A 348 8.33 -13.45 -1.26
N LEU A 349 7.21 -12.87 -0.83
CA LEU A 349 6.00 -13.61 -0.46
C LEU A 349 5.42 -14.40 -1.65
N LEU A 350 5.40 -13.81 -2.84
CA LEU A 350 4.93 -14.48 -4.06
C LEU A 350 5.86 -15.60 -4.50
N LEU A 351 7.18 -15.36 -4.50
CA LEU A 351 8.19 -16.35 -4.88
C LEU A 351 8.29 -17.50 -3.89
N ARG A 352 7.95 -17.31 -2.60
CA ARG A 352 7.86 -18.41 -1.62
C ARG A 352 6.84 -19.48 -2.02
N LYS A 353 5.81 -19.10 -2.78
CA LYS A 353 4.79 -19.99 -3.35
C LYS A 353 5.22 -20.60 -4.68
N SER A 354 6.43 -20.30 -5.17
CA SER A 354 6.97 -20.92 -6.38
C SER A 354 7.40 -22.35 -6.09
N ASP A 355 7.13 -23.23 -7.05
CA ASP A 355 7.58 -24.61 -7.05
C ASP A 355 9.05 -24.73 -7.50
N LYS A 356 9.63 -23.64 -8.05
CA LYS A 356 11.00 -23.56 -8.58
C LYS A 356 11.99 -22.94 -7.59
N TYR A 357 11.54 -21.95 -6.81
CA TYR A 357 12.42 -21.07 -6.05
C TYR A 357 12.17 -21.12 -4.54
N ALA A 358 13.25 -21.03 -3.77
CA ALA A 358 13.27 -20.88 -2.31
C ALA A 358 13.91 -19.53 -1.97
N PRO A 359 13.12 -18.44 -1.90
CA PRO A 359 13.66 -17.11 -1.68
C PRO A 359 13.93 -16.84 -0.19
N ASP A 360 15.10 -16.30 0.10
CA ASP A 360 15.46 -15.71 1.38
C ASP A 360 15.36 -14.18 1.28
N ALA A 361 14.86 -13.53 2.33
CA ALA A 361 14.73 -12.07 2.40
C ALA A 361 15.98 -11.43 3.02
N TYR A 362 16.47 -10.37 2.40
CA TYR A 362 17.62 -9.59 2.84
C TYR A 362 17.26 -8.10 2.86
N PHE A 363 17.73 -7.41 3.89
CA PHE A 363 17.53 -5.97 4.05
C PHE A 363 18.87 -5.24 4.00
N LEU A 364 18.99 -4.29 3.08
CA LEU A 364 20.07 -3.33 3.01
C LEU A 364 19.70 -2.13 3.89
N ASP A 365 20.45 -1.89 4.97
CA ASP A 365 20.22 -0.73 5.82
C ASP A 365 20.95 0.53 5.28
N ALA A 366 20.68 1.68 5.91
CA ALA A 366 21.27 2.95 5.52
C ALA A 366 22.79 3.03 5.75
N ASP A 367 23.36 2.11 6.54
CA ASP A 367 24.78 2.02 6.85
C ASP A 367 25.51 1.07 5.88
N SER A 368 24.86 0.67 4.77
CA SER A 368 25.34 -0.30 3.78
C SER A 368 25.64 -1.70 4.37
N VAL A 369 24.96 -2.05 5.46
CA VAL A 369 25.00 -3.39 6.05
C VAL A 369 23.81 -4.19 5.53
N VAL A 370 24.06 -5.47 5.25
CA VAL A 370 23.02 -6.39 4.79
C VAL A 370 22.61 -7.32 5.93
N TRP A 371 21.30 -7.52 6.08
CA TRP A 371 20.70 -8.37 7.09
C TRP A 371 19.87 -9.47 6.46
N LYS A 372 20.18 -10.74 6.70
CA LYS A 372 19.27 -11.85 6.38
C LYS A 372 18.11 -11.82 7.37
N LEU A 373 16.89 -11.70 6.88
CA LEU A 373 15.72 -11.50 7.71
C LEU A 373 14.98 -12.82 8.01
N PRO A 374 14.61 -13.08 9.28
CA PRO A 374 13.60 -14.07 9.60
C PRO A 374 12.21 -13.58 9.15
N TYR A 375 11.27 -14.52 9.01
CA TYR A 375 9.93 -14.23 8.51
C TYR A 375 9.22 -13.07 9.25
N ALA A 376 9.30 -13.09 10.57
CA ALA A 376 8.65 -12.09 11.42
C ALA A 376 9.20 -10.67 11.26
N ILE A 377 10.49 -10.52 10.93
CA ILE A 377 11.10 -9.20 10.73
C ILE A 377 10.85 -8.71 9.30
N ALA A 378 10.86 -9.62 8.31
CA ALA A 378 10.54 -9.28 6.92
C ALA A 378 9.10 -8.76 6.70
N LEU A 379 8.20 -8.97 7.67
CA LEU A 379 6.83 -8.46 7.65
C LEU A 379 6.64 -7.13 8.39
N ASN A 380 7.69 -6.55 8.98
CA ASN A 380 7.58 -5.22 9.58
C ASN A 380 7.19 -4.19 8.51
N HIS A 381 6.45 -3.18 8.94
CA HIS A 381 5.75 -2.24 8.06
C HIS A 381 6.69 -1.24 7.38
N THR A 382 7.77 -0.84 8.08
CA THR A 382 8.70 0.19 7.60
C THR A 382 10.16 -0.27 7.62
N ALA A 383 10.99 0.38 6.78
CA ALA A 383 12.44 0.17 6.78
C ALA A 383 13.06 0.44 8.17
N GLU A 384 12.55 1.43 8.90
CA GLU A 384 13.01 1.83 10.22
C GLU A 384 12.69 0.75 11.27
N GLU A 385 11.50 0.13 11.22
CA GLU A 385 11.15 -0.99 12.09
C GLU A 385 12.02 -2.22 11.85
N ILE A 386 12.32 -2.53 10.58
CA ILE A 386 13.24 -3.62 10.21
C ILE A 386 14.63 -3.35 10.78
N ALA A 387 15.18 -2.16 10.50
CA ALA A 387 16.50 -1.76 10.98
C ALA A 387 16.59 -1.79 12.52
N SER A 388 15.55 -1.28 13.20
CA SER A 388 15.44 -1.33 14.65
C SER A 388 15.44 -2.77 15.17
N SER A 389 14.64 -3.66 14.56
CA SER A 389 14.58 -5.08 14.95
C SER A 389 15.92 -5.78 14.77
N CYS A 390 16.64 -5.48 13.69
CA CYS A 390 17.98 -6.00 13.43
C CYS A 390 19.02 -5.52 14.47
N LYS A 391 19.07 -4.21 14.73
CA LYS A 391 20.01 -3.61 15.69
C LYS A 391 19.77 -4.11 17.12
N HIS A 392 18.52 -4.25 17.56
CA HIS A 392 18.20 -4.82 18.87
C HIS A 392 18.63 -6.29 19.00
N ALA A 393 18.44 -7.09 17.96
CA ALA A 393 18.88 -8.48 17.96
C ALA A 393 20.41 -8.61 18.07
N GLU A 394 21.16 -7.73 17.38
CA GLU A 394 22.63 -7.67 17.49
C GLU A 394 23.11 -7.30 18.89
N GLN A 395 22.38 -6.41 19.57
CA GLN A 395 22.66 -6.03 20.97
C GLN A 395 22.32 -7.14 21.97
N GLY A 396 21.84 -8.30 21.51
CA GLY A 396 21.46 -9.42 22.36
C GLY A 396 20.18 -9.18 23.15
N VAL A 397 19.38 -8.17 22.79
CA VAL A 397 18.07 -7.93 23.36
C VAL A 397 17.17 -9.09 22.92
N ARG A 398 16.92 -10.02 23.83
CA ARG A 398 16.08 -11.18 23.53
C ARG A 398 14.63 -10.72 23.41
N PHE A 399 14.06 -10.84 22.22
CA PHE A 399 12.61 -10.97 22.06
C PHE A 399 12.10 -12.04 23.03
N ASP A 400 11.00 -11.78 23.72
CA ASP A 400 10.51 -12.66 24.79
C ASP A 400 10.13 -14.05 24.27
N SER A 401 11.12 -14.94 24.28
CA SER A 401 10.97 -16.35 23.92
C SER A 401 10.00 -17.08 24.84
N SER A 402 9.80 -16.58 26.07
CA SER A 402 8.90 -17.21 27.05
C SER A 402 7.45 -16.98 26.66
N LEU A 403 7.07 -15.73 26.34
CA LEU A 403 5.73 -15.41 25.85
C LEU A 403 5.40 -16.14 24.55
N ARG A 404 6.36 -16.17 23.61
CA ARG A 404 6.21 -16.97 22.37
C ARG A 404 5.89 -18.43 22.68
N THR A 405 6.67 -19.06 23.56
CA THR A 405 6.49 -20.48 23.92
C THR A 405 5.14 -20.72 24.59
N LYS A 406 4.69 -19.80 25.46
CA LYS A 406 3.36 -19.84 26.08
C LYS A 406 2.26 -19.83 25.01
N VAL A 407 2.30 -18.87 24.08
CA VAL A 407 1.29 -18.78 23.00
C VAL A 407 1.32 -20.01 22.10
N GLN A 408 2.49 -20.45 21.63
CA GLN A 408 2.64 -21.65 20.80
C GLN A 408 2.04 -22.90 21.47
N THR A 409 2.24 -23.06 22.78
CA THR A 409 1.66 -24.16 23.55
C THR A 409 0.13 -24.09 23.58
N ARG A 410 -0.43 -22.89 23.71
CA ARG A 410 -1.88 -22.65 23.80
C ARG A 410 -2.62 -22.78 22.47
N LEU A 411 -1.96 -22.48 21.35
CA LEU A 411 -2.48 -22.79 20.01
C LEU A 411 -2.72 -24.30 19.84
N ALA A 412 -1.97 -25.13 20.57
CA ALA A 412 -2.17 -26.58 20.69
C ALA A 412 -2.11 -27.37 19.38
N ASP A 413 -1.43 -26.83 18.36
CA ASP A 413 -1.13 -27.52 17.11
C ASP A 413 0.22 -27.07 16.51
N PRO A 414 1.32 -27.80 16.78
CA PRO A 414 2.64 -27.43 16.27
C PRO A 414 2.79 -27.64 14.76
N ALA A 415 1.85 -28.32 14.08
CA ALA A 415 1.96 -28.56 12.65
C ALA A 415 1.89 -27.27 11.81
N PHE A 416 1.27 -26.22 12.34
CA PHE A 416 1.17 -24.90 11.71
C PHE A 416 2.37 -23.99 12.01
N ILE A 417 3.24 -24.33 12.96
CA ILE A 417 4.41 -23.51 13.27
C ILE A 417 5.53 -23.87 12.29
N SER A 418 5.57 -23.18 11.16
CA SER A 418 6.55 -23.48 10.09
C SER A 418 7.86 -22.69 10.21
N GLN A 419 7.89 -21.60 10.98
CA GLN A 419 9.05 -20.73 11.14
C GLN A 419 9.65 -20.85 12.55
N HIS A 420 10.95 -21.15 12.60
CA HIS A 420 11.69 -21.33 13.86
C HIS A 420 12.86 -20.35 14.04
N SER A 421 13.25 -19.63 12.99
CA SER A 421 14.25 -18.57 13.08
C SER A 421 13.57 -17.23 13.36
N PHE A 422 14.10 -16.51 14.35
CA PHE A 422 13.61 -15.19 14.79
C PHE A 422 14.73 -14.18 14.96
N VAL A 423 15.96 -14.56 14.66
CA VAL A 423 17.15 -13.72 14.82
C VAL A 423 17.70 -13.41 13.41
N PRO A 424 17.87 -12.13 13.05
CA PRO A 424 18.48 -11.76 11.78
C PRO A 424 19.98 -11.99 11.80
N GLU A 425 20.57 -12.22 10.62
CA GLU A 425 22.01 -12.46 10.45
C GLU A 425 22.64 -11.26 9.73
N ARG A 426 23.71 -10.71 10.31
CA ARG A 426 24.42 -9.54 9.77
C ARG A 426 25.53 -9.96 8.82
N MET A 427 25.69 -9.25 7.70
CA MET A 427 26.81 -9.41 6.77
C MET A 427 27.14 -8.09 6.06
N LYS A 428 28.33 -8.02 5.45
CA LYS A 428 28.69 -6.93 4.54
C LYS A 428 28.01 -7.12 3.19
N LEU A 429 27.81 -6.02 2.46
CA LEU A 429 27.26 -6.06 1.10
C LEU A 429 28.09 -6.95 0.15
N SER A 430 29.42 -6.94 0.26
CA SER A 430 30.28 -7.83 -0.53
C SER A 430 30.07 -9.31 -0.19
N GLU A 431 29.92 -9.63 1.11
CA GLU A 431 29.69 -11.01 1.58
C GLU A 431 28.32 -11.53 1.10
N PHE A 432 27.33 -10.65 1.02
CA PHE A 432 26.03 -10.96 0.41
C PHE A 432 26.18 -11.38 -1.05
N PHE A 433 26.90 -10.60 -1.86
CA PHE A 433 27.12 -10.95 -3.27
C PHE A 433 27.93 -12.24 -3.43
N ASP A 434 28.91 -12.49 -2.58
CA ASP A 434 29.70 -13.73 -2.63
C ASP A 434 28.87 -14.98 -2.23
N LEU A 435 27.80 -14.80 -1.44
CA LEU A 435 26.86 -15.86 -1.05
C LEU A 435 25.78 -16.11 -2.11
N ALA A 436 25.39 -15.08 -2.87
CA ALA A 436 24.22 -15.12 -3.72
C ALA A 436 24.39 -16.04 -4.94
N ASN A 437 23.35 -16.81 -5.28
CA ASN A 437 23.28 -17.52 -6.57
C ASN A 437 22.55 -16.67 -7.62
N PHE A 438 21.58 -15.89 -7.18
CA PHE A 438 20.84 -14.91 -7.97
C PHE A 438 20.36 -13.80 -7.03
N VAL A 439 20.50 -12.55 -7.46
CA VAL A 439 20.06 -11.39 -6.69
C VAL A 439 18.76 -10.87 -7.28
N PHE A 440 17.67 -11.01 -6.53
CA PHE A 440 16.42 -10.35 -6.84
C PHE A 440 16.39 -8.98 -6.15
N PHE A 441 16.63 -7.92 -6.91
CA PHE A 441 16.49 -6.54 -6.50
C PHE A 441 15.01 -6.16 -6.34
N GLY A 442 14.62 -5.90 -5.09
CA GLY A 442 13.46 -5.10 -4.74
C GLY A 442 13.87 -3.69 -4.27
N LEU A 443 15.06 -3.22 -4.68
CA LEU A 443 15.61 -1.91 -4.34
C LEU A 443 15.09 -0.84 -5.30
N HIS A 444 14.69 0.31 -4.76
CA HIS A 444 14.21 1.46 -5.54
C HIS A 444 14.99 2.72 -5.18
N GLY A 445 15.30 3.49 -6.22
CA GLY A 445 16.09 4.71 -6.14
C GLY A 445 17.59 4.45 -5.88
N GLY A 446 18.40 5.48 -6.15
CA GLY A 446 19.83 5.50 -5.85
C GLY A 446 20.57 4.28 -6.42
N ALA A 447 21.32 3.57 -5.57
CA ALA A 447 22.13 2.41 -5.96
C ALA A 447 21.31 1.24 -6.54
N GLY A 448 19.99 1.19 -6.26
CA GLY A 448 19.09 0.18 -6.83
C GLY A 448 18.84 0.36 -8.32
N GLU A 449 18.85 1.60 -8.82
CA GLU A 449 18.45 1.92 -10.21
C GLU A 449 19.59 2.54 -11.04
N ASN A 450 20.63 3.09 -10.40
CA ASN A 450 21.72 3.83 -11.06
C ASN A 450 22.76 2.95 -11.78
N GLY A 451 22.68 1.63 -11.64
CA GLY A 451 23.59 0.67 -12.27
C GLY A 451 24.77 0.22 -11.40
N GLU A 452 24.96 0.77 -10.20
CA GLU A 452 26.09 0.44 -9.32
C GLU A 452 26.04 -1.01 -8.83
N LEU A 453 24.90 -1.44 -8.26
CA LEU A 453 24.73 -2.81 -7.78
C LEU A 453 24.64 -3.82 -8.92
N GLN A 454 24.08 -3.42 -10.07
CA GLN A 454 24.07 -4.23 -11.27
C GLN A 454 25.48 -4.46 -11.80
N GLN A 455 26.33 -3.43 -11.78
CA GLN A 455 27.74 -3.56 -12.17
C GLN A 455 28.48 -4.55 -11.26
N GLU A 456 28.16 -4.57 -9.97
CA GLU A 456 28.76 -5.50 -9.01
C GLU A 456 28.35 -6.96 -9.26
N CYS A 457 27.08 -7.19 -9.62
CA CYS A 457 26.62 -8.50 -10.09
C CYS A 457 27.32 -8.92 -11.40
N GLU A 458 27.41 -8.02 -12.38
CA GLU A 458 28.10 -8.27 -13.66
C GLU A 458 29.57 -8.64 -13.46
N ASN A 459 30.27 -7.94 -12.56
CA ASN A 459 31.68 -8.22 -12.22
C ASN A 459 31.88 -9.64 -11.66
N ARG A 460 30.87 -10.21 -11.00
CA ARG A 460 30.88 -11.56 -10.42
C ARG A 460 30.23 -12.62 -11.30
N GLY A 461 29.61 -12.24 -12.42
CA GLY A 461 28.81 -13.14 -13.24
C GLY A 461 27.56 -13.65 -12.52
N LEU A 462 27.00 -12.87 -11.61
CA LEU A 462 25.76 -13.19 -10.89
C LEU A 462 24.54 -12.82 -11.75
N GLY A 463 23.53 -13.68 -11.76
CA GLY A 463 22.23 -13.34 -12.33
C GLY A 463 21.44 -12.40 -11.42
N PHE A 464 20.66 -11.50 -12.03
CA PHE A 464 19.79 -10.57 -11.31
C PHE A 464 18.59 -10.13 -12.18
N ASN A 465 17.49 -9.70 -11.55
CA ASN A 465 16.33 -9.17 -12.29
C ASN A 465 16.59 -7.73 -12.76
N GLY A 466 16.14 -7.44 -13.99
CA GLY A 466 16.22 -6.10 -14.57
C GLY A 466 17.39 -5.93 -15.54
N SER A 467 17.64 -4.68 -15.91
CA SER A 467 18.62 -4.33 -16.94
C SER A 467 20.04 -4.18 -16.38
N GLY A 468 21.04 -4.34 -17.25
CA GLY A 468 22.45 -4.19 -16.87
C GLY A 468 22.88 -2.74 -16.60
N SER A 469 24.05 -2.58 -15.98
CA SER A 469 24.61 -1.31 -15.48
C SER A 469 24.55 -0.15 -16.48
N LYS A 470 24.90 -0.40 -17.75
CA LYS A 470 24.92 0.62 -18.81
C LYS A 470 23.53 1.17 -19.15
N ALA A 471 22.53 0.28 -19.21
CA ALA A 471 21.15 0.68 -19.47
C ALA A 471 20.63 1.49 -18.28
N CYS A 472 20.86 1.02 -17.07
CA CYS A 472 20.53 1.72 -15.82
C CYS A 472 21.05 3.16 -15.79
N GLN A 473 22.35 3.36 -16.08
CA GLN A 473 22.98 4.68 -16.10
C GLN A 473 22.36 5.63 -17.15
N LEU A 474 21.96 5.10 -18.31
CA LEU A 474 21.28 5.88 -19.34
C LEU A 474 19.87 6.28 -18.90
N CYS A 475 19.12 5.33 -18.34
CA CYS A 475 17.71 5.49 -17.94
C CYS A 475 17.52 6.49 -16.80
N VAL A 476 18.35 6.42 -15.76
CA VAL A 476 18.27 7.33 -14.60
C VAL A 476 18.52 8.78 -15.00
N ASN A 477 19.34 9.03 -16.02
CA ASN A 477 19.56 10.38 -16.53
C ASN A 477 18.50 10.76 -17.57
N LYS A 478 17.39 11.37 -17.10
CA LYS A 478 16.25 11.77 -17.95
C LYS A 478 16.65 12.65 -19.15
N PHE A 479 17.66 13.50 -18.99
CA PHE A 479 18.18 14.32 -20.10
C PHE A 479 18.93 13.48 -21.14
N ALA A 480 19.85 12.62 -20.70
CA ALA A 480 20.62 11.74 -21.58
C ALA A 480 19.71 10.74 -22.29
N PHE A 481 18.75 10.14 -21.58
CA PHE A 481 17.72 9.28 -22.13
C PHE A 481 16.92 9.98 -23.23
N GLY A 482 16.34 11.15 -22.96
CA GLY A 482 15.54 11.87 -23.96
C GLY A 482 16.36 12.26 -25.20
N LYS A 483 17.63 12.65 -25.02
CA LYS A 483 18.55 12.90 -26.12
C LYS A 483 18.83 11.63 -26.93
N PHE A 484 19.13 10.53 -26.25
CA PHE A 484 19.38 9.24 -26.89
C PHE A 484 18.20 8.80 -27.76
N VAL A 485 16.97 8.86 -27.24
CA VAL A 485 15.75 8.48 -27.98
C VAL A 485 15.62 9.27 -29.29
N ARG A 486 15.84 10.59 -29.26
CA ARG A 486 15.80 11.42 -30.48
C ARG A 486 16.89 11.03 -31.49
N GLU A 487 18.08 10.70 -31.01
CA GLU A 487 19.21 10.32 -31.88
C GLU A 487 19.01 8.96 -32.54
N GLN A 488 18.21 8.06 -31.95
CA GLN A 488 17.90 6.76 -32.55
C GLN A 488 17.01 6.86 -33.80
N ASN A 489 16.28 7.97 -34.01
CA ASN A 489 15.39 8.19 -35.15
C ASN A 489 14.41 7.02 -35.41
N ILE A 490 13.85 6.45 -34.34
CA ILE A 490 12.90 5.34 -34.42
C ILE A 490 11.56 5.88 -34.96
N PRO A 491 10.99 5.32 -36.04
CA PRO A 491 9.73 5.80 -36.61
C PRO A 491 8.60 5.80 -35.58
N GLY A 492 7.88 6.92 -35.49
CA GLY A 492 6.75 7.09 -34.57
C GLY A 492 7.14 7.21 -33.09
N VAL A 493 8.43 7.30 -32.75
CA VAL A 493 8.87 7.45 -31.35
C VAL A 493 9.84 8.61 -31.22
N THR A 494 9.58 9.49 -30.25
CA THR A 494 10.46 10.61 -29.92
C THR A 494 10.47 10.88 -28.41
N SER A 495 11.24 11.88 -27.98
CA SER A 495 11.18 12.43 -26.62
C SER A 495 11.35 13.95 -26.68
N LEU A 496 10.65 14.66 -25.81
CA LEU A 496 10.71 16.12 -25.76
C LEU A 496 12.13 16.65 -25.61
N ALA A 497 12.42 17.73 -26.33
CA ALA A 497 13.62 18.53 -26.10
C ALA A 497 13.58 19.06 -24.66
N LYS A 498 14.68 18.84 -23.94
CA LYS A 498 14.83 19.15 -22.52
C LYS A 498 15.99 20.13 -22.36
N LYS A 499 15.89 21.06 -21.42
CA LYS A 499 16.98 21.97 -21.04
C LYS A 499 17.30 21.82 -19.55
N LEU A 500 18.58 21.69 -19.23
CA LEU A 500 19.06 21.76 -17.86
C LEU A 500 19.43 23.21 -17.51
N ILE A 501 18.94 23.67 -16.37
CA ILE A 501 19.27 24.98 -15.79
C ILE A 501 20.05 24.75 -14.49
N ASP A 502 21.27 25.28 -14.40
CA ASP A 502 22.06 25.28 -13.17
C ASP A 502 21.45 26.28 -12.18
N THR A 503 21.09 25.81 -10.98
CA THR A 503 20.47 26.64 -9.94
C THR A 503 21.48 27.47 -9.15
N THR A 504 22.78 27.15 -9.25
CA THR A 504 23.85 27.80 -8.48
C THR A 504 23.92 29.30 -8.75
N PRO A 505 23.92 29.78 -10.01
CA PRO A 505 23.92 31.21 -10.30
C PRO A 505 22.59 31.89 -9.91
N LEU A 506 21.48 31.17 -10.08
CA LEU A 506 20.13 31.66 -9.80
C LEU A 506 19.88 31.94 -8.31
N SER A 507 20.55 31.20 -7.43
CA SER A 507 20.49 31.44 -5.99
C SER A 507 21.01 32.82 -5.57
N LYS A 508 21.81 33.47 -6.43
CA LYS A 508 22.41 34.79 -6.18
C LYS A 508 21.72 35.90 -6.96
N ASP A 509 21.22 35.60 -8.15
CA ASP A 509 20.61 36.57 -9.04
C ASP A 509 19.52 35.94 -9.90
N LEU A 510 18.26 36.20 -9.54
CA LEU A 510 17.08 35.74 -10.29
C LEU A 510 16.82 36.55 -11.57
N SER A 511 17.49 37.68 -11.81
CA SER A 511 17.36 38.44 -13.06
C SER A 511 17.95 37.69 -14.27
N LEU A 512 18.86 36.74 -14.01
CA LEU A 512 19.39 35.82 -15.02
C LEU A 512 18.28 34.99 -15.69
N LEU A 513 17.14 34.80 -15.03
CA LEU A 513 15.99 34.08 -15.59
C LEU A 513 15.41 34.73 -16.85
N ASP A 514 15.51 36.06 -17.01
CA ASP A 514 14.99 36.71 -18.22
C ASP A 514 15.80 36.32 -19.46
N THR A 515 17.13 36.21 -19.29
CA THR A 515 18.02 35.74 -20.37
C THR A 515 17.83 34.25 -20.62
N LEU A 516 17.74 33.45 -19.55
CA LEU A 516 17.51 32.01 -19.67
C LEU A 516 16.15 31.70 -20.30
N TRP A 517 15.12 32.49 -20.02
CA TRP A 517 13.80 32.34 -20.63
C TRP A 517 13.84 32.51 -22.14
N GLY A 518 14.53 33.54 -22.64
CA GLY A 518 14.75 33.71 -24.08
C GLY A 518 15.48 32.51 -24.71
N GLN A 519 16.50 31.98 -24.02
CA GLN A 519 17.21 30.77 -24.47
C GLN A 519 16.30 29.53 -24.48
N LEU A 520 15.42 29.37 -23.50
CA LEU A 520 14.45 28.27 -23.46
C LEU A 520 13.51 28.34 -24.67
N GLU A 521 12.97 29.52 -24.98
CA GLU A 521 12.05 29.70 -26.11
C GLU A 521 12.73 29.38 -27.45
N GLU A 522 14.01 29.68 -27.59
CA GLU A 522 14.81 29.36 -28.78
C GLU A 522 15.16 27.87 -28.88
N GLU A 523 15.55 27.23 -27.78
CA GLU A 523 16.09 25.88 -27.79
C GLU A 523 15.04 24.78 -27.72
N ILE A 524 14.02 24.96 -26.87
CA ILE A 524 13.00 23.93 -26.62
C ILE A 524 11.60 24.38 -27.06
N GLY A 525 11.45 25.60 -27.60
CA GLY A 525 10.20 26.17 -28.09
C GLY A 525 9.45 26.96 -27.03
N LYS A 526 8.39 27.69 -27.40
CA LYS A 526 7.65 28.56 -26.47
C LYS A 526 6.89 27.79 -25.38
N ALA A 527 6.76 28.44 -24.22
CA ALA A 527 5.95 28.01 -23.08
C ALA A 527 4.49 27.70 -23.47
N PRO A 528 3.74 26.89 -22.68
CA PRO A 528 4.04 26.45 -21.31
C PRO A 528 5.14 25.38 -21.20
N TYR A 529 5.88 25.42 -20.09
CA TYR A 529 6.87 24.40 -19.71
C TYR A 529 6.42 23.60 -18.50
N VAL A 530 7.03 22.44 -18.31
CA VAL A 530 7.07 21.72 -17.04
C VAL A 530 8.46 21.84 -16.46
N VAL A 531 8.58 22.30 -15.21
CA VAL A 531 9.83 22.29 -14.45
C VAL A 531 9.86 21.09 -13.52
N LYS A 532 11.01 20.41 -13.45
CA LYS A 532 11.25 19.26 -12.57
C LYS A 532 12.66 19.33 -11.98
N PRO A 533 12.87 18.95 -10.71
CA PRO A 533 14.21 18.66 -10.21
C PRO A 533 14.86 17.52 -11.01
N ASN A 534 16.16 17.61 -11.31
CA ASN A 534 16.84 16.58 -12.09
C ASN A 534 17.26 15.35 -11.27
N ASP A 535 17.54 15.54 -9.98
CA ASP A 535 18.24 14.55 -9.14
C ASP A 535 17.29 13.69 -8.28
N ASP A 536 15.98 13.98 -8.26
CA ASP A 536 14.96 13.22 -7.52
C ASP A 536 14.09 12.40 -8.47
N GLY A 537 13.94 11.10 -8.19
CA GLY A 537 13.06 10.16 -8.90
C GLY A 537 11.57 10.42 -8.68
N CYS A 538 11.22 11.20 -7.65
CA CYS A 538 9.85 11.55 -7.28
C CYS A 538 9.32 12.79 -8.01
N SER A 539 7.99 12.85 -8.24
CA SER A 539 7.25 14.02 -8.76
C SER A 539 7.28 15.27 -7.84
N ALA A 540 8.15 15.30 -6.82
CA ALA A 540 8.30 16.46 -5.94
C ALA A 540 8.84 17.67 -6.73
N GLY A 541 8.23 18.82 -6.54
CA GLY A 541 8.58 20.07 -7.19
C GLY A 541 8.23 20.11 -8.69
N VAL A 542 7.43 19.18 -9.21
CA VAL A 542 6.97 19.24 -10.61
C VAL A 542 5.89 20.30 -10.75
N CYS A 543 6.09 21.27 -11.65
CA CYS A 543 5.16 22.38 -11.81
C CYS A 543 5.05 22.82 -13.27
N ARG A 544 3.85 23.24 -13.70
CA ARG A 544 3.65 23.95 -14.96
C ARG A 544 4.06 25.41 -14.83
N ILE A 545 4.81 25.91 -15.80
CA ILE A 545 5.38 27.25 -15.84
C ILE A 545 4.98 27.93 -17.16
N ASP A 546 4.04 28.86 -17.07
CA ASP A 546 3.53 29.59 -18.25
C ASP A 546 4.33 30.86 -18.55
N THR A 547 4.97 31.47 -17.55
CA THR A 547 5.69 32.74 -17.69
C THR A 547 7.04 32.73 -16.95
N VAL A 548 7.94 33.63 -17.32
CA VAL A 548 9.21 33.84 -16.61
C VAL A 548 8.99 34.22 -15.13
N GLU A 549 7.89 34.91 -14.82
CA GLU A 549 7.56 35.27 -13.44
C GLU A 549 7.15 34.03 -12.62
N HIS A 550 6.41 33.09 -13.22
CA HIS A 550 6.13 31.81 -12.56
C HIS A 550 7.43 31.05 -12.26
N LEU A 551 8.37 31.01 -13.21
CA LEU A 551 9.68 30.37 -12.99
C LEU A 551 10.47 31.05 -11.86
N ARG A 552 10.41 32.38 -11.80
CA ARG A 552 11.04 33.19 -10.76
C ARG A 552 10.46 32.92 -9.38
N GLN A 553 9.13 32.85 -9.28
CA GLN A 553 8.43 32.48 -8.05
C GLN A 553 8.79 31.07 -7.61
N TYR A 554 8.77 30.09 -8.52
CA TYR A 554 9.18 28.72 -8.24
C TYR A 554 10.61 28.65 -7.69
N CYS A 555 11.57 29.31 -8.36
CA CYS A 555 12.96 29.36 -7.91
C CYS A 555 13.08 30.06 -6.54
N SER A 556 12.29 31.11 -6.29
CA SER A 556 12.27 31.78 -4.99
C SER A 556 11.82 30.84 -3.87
N PHE A 557 10.74 30.07 -4.07
CA PHE A 557 10.29 29.07 -3.09
C PHE A 557 11.35 27.99 -2.86
N LEU A 558 11.96 27.50 -3.94
CA LEU A 558 13.06 26.53 -3.88
C LEU A 558 14.25 27.05 -3.05
N PHE A 559 14.66 28.30 -3.25
CA PHE A 559 15.79 28.89 -2.53
C PHE A 559 15.45 29.33 -1.10
N GLN A 560 14.17 29.58 -0.80
CA GLN A 560 13.70 29.78 0.57
C GLN A 560 13.60 28.47 1.35
N GLY A 561 13.65 27.31 0.68
CA GLY A 561 13.49 26.00 1.33
C GLY A 561 12.06 25.78 1.81
N VAL A 562 11.08 26.33 1.10
CA VAL A 562 9.67 26.09 1.40
C VAL A 562 9.35 24.64 1.12
N GLU A 563 8.77 23.95 2.10
CA GLU A 563 8.40 22.53 1.99
C GLU A 563 7.22 22.30 1.04
N ARG A 564 6.29 23.27 0.97
CA ARG A 564 5.04 23.15 0.22
C ARG A 564 4.59 24.49 -0.38
N ILE A 565 4.28 24.52 -1.67
CA ILE A 565 3.67 25.68 -2.34
C ILE A 565 2.14 25.50 -2.32
N PRO A 566 1.36 26.42 -1.71
CA PRO A 566 -0.10 26.33 -1.66
C PRO A 566 -0.77 26.31 -3.04
N ALA A 567 -1.95 25.69 -3.10
CA ALA A 567 -2.82 25.76 -4.27
C ALA A 567 -3.16 27.20 -4.67
N GLY A 568 -3.30 27.45 -5.97
CA GLY A 568 -3.65 28.76 -6.54
C GLY A 568 -2.49 29.76 -6.66
N VAL A 569 -1.27 29.41 -6.22
CA VAL A 569 -0.08 30.26 -6.42
C VAL A 569 0.30 30.34 -7.90
N PHE A 570 0.21 29.22 -8.61
CA PHE A 570 0.28 29.19 -10.07
C PHE A 570 -1.14 29.03 -10.60
N HIS A 571 -1.49 29.76 -11.66
CA HIS A 571 -2.87 29.86 -12.19
C HIS A 571 -3.57 28.52 -12.46
N ASN A 572 -2.82 27.42 -12.62
CA ASN A 572 -3.32 26.09 -12.93
C ASN A 572 -2.97 25.02 -11.87
N ALA A 573 -2.46 25.40 -10.69
CA ALA A 573 -2.21 24.48 -9.58
C ALA A 573 -3.44 24.44 -8.65
N SER A 574 -4.38 23.54 -8.93
CA SER A 574 -5.56 23.28 -8.08
C SER A 574 -5.19 22.63 -6.75
N SER A 575 -4.02 21.99 -6.68
CA SER A 575 -3.47 21.32 -5.50
C SER A 575 -2.18 21.97 -5.00
N LEU A 576 -1.78 21.55 -3.80
CA LEU A 576 -0.54 21.92 -3.15
C LEU A 576 0.64 21.18 -3.80
N ILE A 577 1.74 21.88 -4.06
CA ILE A 577 2.96 21.29 -4.64
C ILE A 577 3.95 21.01 -3.51
N GLU A 578 4.32 19.75 -3.29
CA GLU A 578 5.40 19.39 -2.38
C GLU A 578 6.76 19.68 -3.03
N MET A 579 7.64 20.38 -2.32
CA MET A 579 8.95 20.78 -2.83
C MET A 579 10.05 19.80 -2.43
N PRO A 580 11.18 19.75 -3.18
CA PRO A 580 12.30 18.88 -2.86
C PRO A 580 12.88 19.15 -1.47
N THR A 581 13.22 18.08 -0.75
CA THR A 581 13.83 18.17 0.59
C THR A 581 15.29 18.67 0.55
N THR A 582 15.96 18.48 -0.58
CA THR A 582 17.31 19.02 -0.83
C THR A 582 17.29 19.97 -2.02
N ARG A 583 18.21 20.93 -2.04
CA ARG A 583 18.29 21.89 -3.16
C ARG A 583 18.90 21.21 -4.38
N PRO A 584 18.15 21.05 -5.49
CA PRO A 584 18.68 20.40 -6.67
C PRO A 584 19.71 21.32 -7.33
N ARG A 585 20.80 20.73 -7.84
CA ARG A 585 21.81 21.48 -8.59
C ARG A 585 21.28 21.90 -9.96
N TYR A 586 20.45 21.05 -10.56
CA TYR A 586 19.88 21.28 -11.88
C TYR A 586 18.35 21.17 -11.86
N LEU A 587 17.70 22.10 -12.56
CA LEU A 587 16.29 21.99 -12.95
C LEU A 587 16.21 21.53 -14.41
N LEU A 588 15.33 20.57 -14.68
CA LEU A 588 14.99 20.11 -16.00
C LEU A 588 13.72 20.83 -16.46
N LEU A 589 13.77 21.48 -17.62
CA LEU A 589 12.60 22.07 -18.26
C LEU A 589 12.31 21.39 -19.59
N GLU A 590 11.04 21.11 -19.84
CA GLU A 590 10.53 20.58 -21.10
C GLU A 590 9.19 21.22 -21.43
N ARG A 591 8.75 21.14 -22.70
CA ARG A 591 7.44 21.67 -23.09
C ARG A 591 6.32 20.90 -22.40
N PHE A 592 5.29 21.62 -21.97
CA PHE A 592 4.05 21.01 -21.52
C PHE A 592 3.30 20.45 -22.72
N ILE A 593 2.87 19.18 -22.61
CA ILE A 593 1.97 18.53 -23.56
C ILE A 593 0.58 18.60 -22.94
N GLU A 594 -0.35 19.22 -23.65
CA GLU A 594 -1.75 19.17 -23.32
C GLU A 594 -2.28 17.79 -23.68
N THR A 595 -3.00 17.14 -22.75
CA THR A 595 -3.63 15.83 -22.94
C THR A 595 -5.15 15.98 -22.99
N ASP A 596 -5.81 14.95 -23.52
CA ASP A 596 -7.26 14.79 -23.38
C ASP A 596 -7.65 14.71 -21.89
N ASP A 597 -8.87 15.15 -21.57
CA ASP A 597 -9.40 15.13 -20.21
C ASP A 597 -10.22 13.86 -20.00
N LEU A 598 -9.85 13.08 -18.98
CA LEU A 598 -10.43 11.78 -18.69
C LEU A 598 -10.90 11.76 -17.24
N SER A 599 -12.15 11.35 -17.03
CA SER A 599 -12.68 11.11 -15.70
C SER A 599 -13.53 9.84 -15.65
N VAL A 600 -13.53 9.16 -14.51
CA VAL A 600 -14.31 7.93 -14.31
C VAL A 600 -15.37 8.19 -13.25
N ASN A 601 -16.62 7.92 -13.57
CA ASN A 601 -17.75 8.08 -12.67
C ASN A 601 -18.53 6.76 -12.55
N GLY A 602 -18.23 6.00 -11.49
CA GLY A 602 -18.75 4.64 -11.32
C GLY A 602 -18.27 3.72 -12.43
N GLN A 603 -19.17 3.36 -13.36
CA GLN A 603 -18.90 2.43 -14.46
C GLN A 603 -18.68 3.13 -15.82
N THR A 604 -18.74 4.46 -15.88
CA THR A 604 -18.59 5.21 -17.14
C THR A 604 -17.26 5.97 -17.19
N LEU A 605 -16.62 5.93 -18.36
CA LEU A 605 -15.48 6.76 -18.70
C LEU A 605 -15.97 7.96 -19.50
N ASP A 606 -15.83 9.15 -18.92
CA ASP A 606 -16.06 10.41 -19.61
C ASP A 606 -14.74 10.85 -20.24
N TRP A 607 -14.73 10.96 -21.58
CA TRP A 607 -13.55 11.33 -22.36
C TRP A 607 -13.84 12.60 -23.16
N GLU A 608 -13.18 13.69 -22.81
CA GLU A 608 -13.21 14.93 -23.59
C GLU A 608 -11.92 15.05 -24.42
N SER A 609 -12.08 15.02 -25.74
CA SER A 609 -10.93 15.15 -26.64
C SER A 609 -10.53 16.61 -26.79
N VAL A 610 -9.36 16.95 -26.24
CA VAL A 610 -8.78 18.30 -26.23
C VAL A 610 -7.63 18.40 -27.23
N SER A 611 -6.77 17.37 -27.26
CA SER A 611 -5.48 17.38 -27.95
C SER A 611 -5.24 16.15 -28.84
N GLY A 612 -5.93 15.04 -28.57
CA GLY A 612 -5.66 13.71 -29.13
C GLY A 612 -4.49 12.97 -28.46
N TRP A 613 -3.87 13.54 -27.43
CA TRP A 613 -2.79 12.93 -26.66
C TRP A 613 -3.28 12.44 -25.31
N VAL A 614 -2.81 11.27 -24.88
CA VAL A 614 -3.06 10.74 -23.54
C VAL A 614 -1.77 10.25 -22.89
N GLU A 615 -1.65 10.39 -21.58
CA GLU A 615 -0.56 9.78 -20.82
C GLU A 615 -0.83 8.29 -20.65
N ILE A 616 0.15 7.48 -21.07
CA ILE A 616 0.13 6.04 -20.95
C ILE A 616 1.39 5.54 -20.24
N THR A 617 1.22 4.41 -19.58
CA THR A 617 2.33 3.60 -19.08
C THR A 617 2.38 2.30 -19.86
N VAL A 618 3.58 1.84 -20.23
CA VAL A 618 3.79 0.57 -20.96
C VAL A 618 4.90 -0.23 -20.30
N GLY A 619 4.56 -1.38 -19.73
CA GLY A 619 5.53 -2.35 -19.25
C GLY A 619 6.15 -3.13 -20.41
N VAL A 620 7.42 -3.51 -20.27
CA VAL A 620 8.09 -4.48 -21.14
C VAL A 620 8.56 -5.67 -20.31
N LEU A 621 8.52 -6.85 -20.90
CA LEU A 621 8.90 -8.11 -20.26
C LEU A 621 9.70 -8.96 -21.24
N GLU A 622 10.82 -9.50 -20.77
CA GLU A 622 11.65 -10.45 -21.49
C GLU A 622 11.31 -11.88 -21.06
N GLU A 623 10.83 -12.70 -22.00
CA GLU A 623 10.59 -14.13 -21.77
C GLU A 623 11.28 -14.94 -22.87
N GLY A 624 12.10 -15.92 -22.49
CA GLY A 624 12.83 -16.77 -23.44
C GLY A 624 13.79 -16.00 -24.36
N GLY A 625 14.36 -14.89 -23.88
CA GLY A 625 15.27 -14.01 -24.64
C GLY A 625 14.55 -13.09 -25.63
N VAL A 626 13.22 -13.05 -25.62
CA VAL A 626 12.42 -12.15 -26.46
C VAL A 626 11.78 -11.09 -25.58
N LEU A 627 12.14 -9.82 -25.83
CA LEU A 627 11.53 -8.68 -25.17
C LEU A 627 10.22 -8.29 -25.87
N ARG A 628 9.13 -8.16 -25.11
CA ARG A 628 7.82 -7.75 -25.62
C ARG A 628 7.21 -6.66 -24.75
N SER A 629 6.47 -5.76 -25.38
CA SER A 629 5.62 -4.81 -24.64
C SER A 629 4.35 -5.49 -24.16
N LEU A 630 3.93 -5.16 -22.95
CA LEU A 630 2.60 -5.48 -22.43
C LEU A 630 1.57 -4.48 -22.98
N ASN A 631 0.29 -4.76 -22.77
CA ASN A 631 -0.79 -3.83 -23.08
C ASN A 631 -0.59 -2.51 -22.30
N PRO A 632 -0.66 -1.35 -22.97
CA PRO A 632 -0.58 -0.05 -22.30
C PRO A 632 -1.69 0.13 -21.26
N SER A 633 -1.42 1.01 -20.30
CA SER A 633 -2.42 1.49 -19.34
C SER A 633 -2.58 2.98 -19.52
N ILE A 634 -3.82 3.46 -19.63
CA ILE A 634 -4.12 4.89 -19.55
C ILE A 634 -4.28 5.25 -18.08
N SER A 635 -3.54 6.27 -17.63
CA SER A 635 -3.70 6.82 -16.29
C SER A 635 -4.80 7.88 -16.31
N VAL A 636 -5.88 7.66 -15.57
CA VAL A 636 -6.92 8.68 -15.36
C VAL A 636 -6.46 9.54 -14.21
N ALA A 637 -6.02 10.75 -14.51
CA ALA A 637 -5.55 11.70 -13.51
C ALA A 637 -6.74 12.43 -12.87
N SER A 638 -6.70 12.67 -11.56
CA SER A 638 -7.61 13.62 -10.91
C SER A 638 -7.27 15.08 -11.22
N GLU A 639 -6.05 15.36 -11.73
CA GLU A 639 -5.53 16.69 -12.05
C GLU A 639 -4.56 16.66 -13.25
N ALA A 640 -4.11 17.83 -13.75
CA ALA A 640 -3.24 17.94 -14.93
C ALA A 640 -1.82 17.34 -14.77
N ILE A 641 -1.40 16.95 -13.56
CA ILE A 641 -0.08 16.32 -13.28
C ILE A 641 -0.29 15.23 -12.23
N LEU A 642 0.20 14.01 -12.52
CA LEU A 642 0.11 12.88 -11.59
C LEU A 642 1.01 13.06 -10.35
N SER A 643 0.42 12.91 -9.16
CA SER A 643 1.12 12.91 -7.88
C SER A 643 1.97 11.65 -7.68
N VAL A 644 2.94 11.69 -6.74
CA VAL A 644 3.74 10.49 -6.39
C VAL A 644 2.84 9.41 -5.80
N GLU A 645 1.86 9.84 -5.01
CA GLU A 645 0.83 9.01 -4.42
C GLU A 645 0.06 8.24 -5.51
N GLU A 646 -0.41 8.89 -6.57
CA GLU A 646 -1.11 8.27 -7.71
C GLU A 646 -0.25 7.23 -8.47
N LYS A 647 1.07 7.43 -8.55
CA LYS A 647 1.99 6.58 -9.31
C LYS A 647 2.44 5.31 -8.59
N PHE A 648 2.45 5.31 -7.26
CA PHE A 648 3.10 4.26 -6.47
C PHE A 648 2.28 3.69 -5.31
N GLN A 649 1.18 4.33 -4.91
CA GLN A 649 0.33 3.85 -3.82
C GLN A 649 -0.89 3.09 -4.35
N GLY A 650 -1.24 2.02 -3.62
CA GLY A 650 -2.56 1.40 -3.79
C GLY A 650 -3.64 2.41 -3.42
N GLY A 651 -4.70 2.52 -4.23
CA GLY A 651 -5.86 3.34 -3.87
C GLY A 651 -5.95 4.74 -4.48
N THR A 652 -4.94 5.24 -5.21
CA THR A 652 -4.85 6.67 -5.55
C THR A 652 -4.92 7.02 -7.04
N GLY A 653 -4.99 6.06 -7.98
CA GLY A 653 -5.17 6.36 -9.41
C GLY A 653 -5.87 5.25 -10.19
N ILE A 654 -6.72 5.59 -11.15
CA ILE A 654 -7.44 4.62 -11.99
C ILE A 654 -6.60 4.33 -13.24
N ASN A 655 -6.25 3.05 -13.44
CA ASN A 655 -5.45 2.60 -14.59
C ASN A 655 -6.32 1.75 -15.51
N ILE A 656 -6.64 2.28 -16.70
CA ILE A 656 -7.47 1.57 -17.67
C ILE A 656 -6.58 0.70 -18.55
N THR A 657 -6.70 -0.63 -18.39
CA THR A 657 -5.82 -1.62 -19.01
C THR A 657 -6.62 -2.81 -19.54
N PRO A 658 -6.56 -3.13 -20.85
CA PRO A 658 -5.96 -2.33 -21.93
C PRO A 658 -6.74 -1.02 -22.17
N PRO A 659 -6.24 -0.10 -23.02
CA PRO A 659 -7.00 1.09 -23.40
C PRO A 659 -8.34 0.70 -24.05
N PRO A 660 -9.44 1.43 -23.81
CA PRO A 660 -10.75 1.10 -24.39
C PRO A 660 -10.70 1.16 -25.92
N SER A 661 -11.10 0.07 -26.58
CA SER A 661 -11.01 -0.04 -28.05
C SER A 661 -11.91 0.96 -28.79
N SER A 662 -12.90 1.54 -28.11
CA SER A 662 -13.75 2.61 -28.62
C SER A 662 -13.02 3.94 -28.82
N HIS A 663 -11.95 4.18 -28.06
CA HIS A 663 -11.17 5.43 -28.09
C HIS A 663 -9.78 5.21 -28.69
N VAL A 664 -9.14 4.07 -28.40
CA VAL A 664 -7.81 3.72 -28.91
C VAL A 664 -7.90 2.41 -29.69
N SER A 665 -7.76 2.47 -31.01
CA SER A 665 -7.88 1.28 -31.85
C SER A 665 -6.79 0.23 -31.53
N PRO A 666 -7.07 -1.08 -31.71
CA PRO A 666 -6.06 -2.13 -31.52
C PRO A 666 -4.79 -1.93 -32.37
N ASP A 667 -4.92 -1.38 -33.58
CA ASP A 667 -3.79 -1.08 -34.46
C ASP A 667 -2.89 0.05 -33.91
N VAL A 668 -3.48 1.03 -33.22
CA VAL A 668 -2.74 2.09 -32.51
C VAL A 668 -1.99 1.50 -31.32
N VAL A 669 -2.65 0.64 -30.53
CA VAL A 669 -2.01 -0.06 -29.40
C VAL A 669 -0.81 -0.88 -29.88
N GLU A 670 -0.97 -1.64 -30.96
CA GLU A 670 0.10 -2.47 -31.50
C GLU A 670 1.28 -1.63 -32.04
N ARG A 671 1.01 -0.50 -32.71
CA ARG A 671 2.07 0.45 -33.12
C ARG A 671 2.83 1.01 -31.93
N ALA A 672 2.13 1.39 -30.86
CA ALA A 672 2.75 1.87 -29.64
C ALA A 672 3.66 0.79 -29.02
N LYS A 673 3.17 -0.46 -28.92
CA LYS A 673 3.95 -1.61 -28.42
C LYS A 673 5.24 -1.82 -29.22
N GLN A 674 5.16 -1.78 -30.55
CA GLN A 674 6.31 -1.93 -31.45
C GLN A 674 7.33 -0.78 -31.31
N GLY A 675 6.84 0.45 -31.11
CA GLY A 675 7.68 1.60 -30.82
C GLY A 675 8.48 1.43 -29.52
N ILE A 676 7.79 1.05 -28.44
CA ILE A 676 8.42 0.77 -27.14
C ILE A 676 9.42 -0.38 -27.22
N GLU A 677 9.10 -1.47 -27.92
CA GLU A 677 10.03 -2.60 -28.12
C GLU A 677 11.29 -2.18 -28.88
N SER A 678 11.13 -1.33 -29.90
CA SER A 678 12.26 -0.83 -30.70
C SER A 678 13.18 0.06 -29.89
N VAL A 679 12.64 0.97 -29.08
CA VAL A 679 13.43 1.79 -28.16
C VAL A 679 14.09 0.93 -27.09
N SER A 680 13.37 -0.04 -26.53
CA SER A 680 13.91 -0.93 -25.50
C SER A 680 15.10 -1.73 -26.00
N ARG A 681 15.04 -2.24 -27.24
CA ARG A 681 16.18 -2.90 -27.91
C ARG A 681 17.35 -1.94 -28.13
N ALA A 682 17.09 -0.68 -28.48
CA ALA A 682 18.15 0.32 -28.68
C ALA A 682 18.87 0.68 -27.37
N ILE A 683 18.12 0.79 -26.26
CA ILE A 683 18.67 1.04 -24.92
C ILE A 683 19.44 -0.18 -24.39
N GLY A 684 19.02 -1.39 -24.77
CA GLY A 684 19.56 -2.63 -24.23
C GLY A 684 18.84 -3.05 -22.94
N ILE A 685 17.54 -2.79 -22.83
CA ILE A 685 16.71 -3.26 -21.73
C ILE A 685 16.72 -4.79 -21.68
N ARG A 686 16.86 -5.34 -20.47
CA ARG A 686 16.76 -6.78 -20.16
C ARG A 686 15.80 -7.02 -19.00
N GLY A 687 15.19 -8.20 -18.98
CA GLY A 687 14.27 -8.65 -17.95
C GLY A 687 12.92 -7.93 -17.99
N TYR A 688 12.88 -6.69 -17.52
CA TYR A 688 11.67 -5.87 -17.51
C TYR A 688 12.00 -4.38 -17.37
N ALA A 689 11.08 -3.53 -17.79
CA ALA A 689 11.10 -2.09 -17.54
C ALA A 689 9.68 -1.52 -17.67
N ARG A 690 9.50 -0.28 -17.23
CA ARG A 690 8.26 0.49 -17.37
C ARG A 690 8.57 1.79 -18.11
N PHE A 691 7.84 2.06 -19.18
CA PHE A 691 7.92 3.32 -19.91
C PHE A 691 6.71 4.18 -19.59
N ASP A 692 6.97 5.45 -19.31
CA ASP A 692 5.92 6.46 -19.20
C ASP A 692 6.02 7.36 -20.45
N ALA A 693 4.90 7.52 -21.15
CA ALA A 693 4.86 8.14 -22.48
C ALA A 693 3.53 8.86 -22.73
N PHE A 694 3.54 9.82 -23.63
CA PHE A 694 2.32 10.30 -24.27
C PHE A 694 2.06 9.53 -25.56
N LEU A 695 0.81 9.13 -25.78
CA LEU A 695 0.32 8.45 -26.97
C LEU A 695 -0.65 9.35 -27.73
N GLU A 696 -0.42 9.54 -29.02
CA GLU A 696 -1.42 10.13 -29.91
C GLU A 696 -2.38 9.03 -30.39
N ILE A 697 -3.67 9.19 -30.10
CA ILE A 697 -4.66 8.11 -30.15
C ILE A 697 -5.07 7.67 -31.56
N GLN A 698 -4.73 8.43 -32.61
CA GLN A 698 -5.09 8.10 -34.00
C GLN A 698 -3.92 7.48 -34.79
N THR A 699 -2.72 7.98 -34.55
CA THR A 699 -1.48 7.69 -35.27
C THR A 699 -0.60 6.69 -34.52
N GLY A 700 -0.75 6.57 -33.21
CA GLY A 700 0.13 5.75 -32.38
C GLY A 700 1.54 6.33 -32.21
N GLU A 701 1.72 7.62 -32.50
CA GLU A 701 2.98 8.32 -32.19
C GLU A 701 3.20 8.39 -30.68
N LEU A 702 4.45 8.17 -30.28
CA LEU A 702 4.88 8.13 -28.88
C LEU A 702 5.87 9.25 -28.57
N ILE A 703 5.61 9.95 -27.47
CA ILE A 703 6.55 10.87 -26.84
C ILE A 703 6.96 10.28 -25.50
N LEU A 704 8.17 9.74 -25.41
CA LEU A 704 8.69 9.12 -24.19
C LEU A 704 9.08 10.17 -23.16
N ILE A 705 8.55 10.01 -21.95
CA ILE A 705 8.80 10.87 -20.79
C ILE A 705 10.01 10.33 -20.04
N GLU A 706 9.91 9.09 -19.55
CA GLU A 706 10.93 8.40 -18.78
C GLU A 706 10.81 6.88 -18.91
N VAL A 707 11.84 6.19 -18.43
CA VAL A 707 11.89 4.73 -18.34
C VAL A 707 12.42 4.35 -16.97
N ASN A 708 11.67 3.49 -16.26
CA ASN A 708 12.14 2.85 -15.05
C ASN A 708 12.59 1.42 -15.40
N ASN A 709 13.87 1.15 -15.18
CA ASN A 709 14.58 -0.10 -15.47
C ASN A 709 14.44 -1.15 -14.36
N LEU A 710 13.85 -0.79 -13.23
CA LEU A 710 13.61 -1.65 -12.08
C LEU A 710 12.28 -1.26 -11.40
N PRO A 711 11.15 -1.22 -12.14
CA PRO A 711 9.94 -0.60 -11.65
C PRO A 711 9.41 -1.28 -10.38
N ALA A 712 8.76 -0.49 -9.53
CA ALA A 712 8.16 -0.94 -8.28
C ALA A 712 7.28 -2.18 -8.46
N LEU A 713 7.46 -3.16 -7.57
CA LEU A 713 6.76 -4.45 -7.56
C LEU A 713 5.82 -4.54 -6.36
N THR A 714 5.19 -3.44 -5.98
CA THR A 714 4.14 -3.40 -4.95
C THR A 714 2.90 -4.17 -5.42
N PRO A 715 2.00 -4.62 -4.52
CA PRO A 715 0.78 -5.32 -4.94
C PRO A 715 -0.11 -4.54 -5.91
N SER A 716 -0.05 -3.21 -5.88
CA SER A 716 -0.85 -2.28 -6.68
C SER A 716 -0.19 -1.82 -7.98
N THR A 717 1.05 -2.22 -8.25
CA THR A 717 1.79 -1.72 -9.42
C THR A 717 1.07 -2.03 -10.74
N VAL A 718 1.05 -1.04 -11.64
CA VAL A 718 0.36 -1.13 -12.94
C VAL A 718 0.88 -2.28 -13.80
N ILE A 719 2.17 -2.63 -13.70
CA ILE A 719 2.76 -3.68 -14.55
C ILE A 719 2.14 -5.06 -14.29
N PHE A 720 1.66 -5.35 -13.07
CA PHE A 720 0.91 -6.59 -12.81
C PHE A 720 -0.47 -6.58 -13.48
N GLN A 721 -1.13 -5.42 -13.54
CA GLN A 721 -2.42 -5.28 -14.24
C GLN A 721 -2.23 -5.48 -15.75
N GLN A 722 -1.18 -4.90 -16.33
CA GLN A 722 -0.80 -5.10 -17.72
C GLN A 722 -0.51 -6.56 -18.04
N ALA A 723 0.26 -7.24 -17.18
CA ALA A 723 0.58 -8.65 -17.33
C ALA A 723 -0.69 -9.54 -17.26
N LEU A 724 -1.66 -9.18 -16.43
CA LEU A 724 -2.95 -9.88 -16.32
C LEU A 724 -3.90 -9.61 -17.49
N ALA A 725 -3.73 -8.48 -18.19
CA ALA A 725 -4.49 -8.14 -19.39
C ALA A 725 -3.97 -8.86 -20.66
N GLU A 726 -2.81 -9.51 -20.60
CA GLU A 726 -2.29 -10.31 -21.73
C GLU A 726 -3.12 -11.57 -22.00
N PHE A 727 -2.93 -12.16 -23.18
CA PHE A 727 -3.52 -13.45 -23.54
C PHE A 727 -2.44 -14.50 -23.91
N PRO A 728 -2.26 -15.57 -23.10
CA PRO A 728 -2.93 -15.81 -21.82
C PRO A 728 -2.47 -14.83 -20.71
N PRO A 729 -3.31 -14.57 -19.69
CA PRO A 729 -2.94 -13.72 -18.55
C PRO A 729 -1.70 -14.25 -17.82
N ILE A 730 -0.85 -13.34 -17.36
CA ILE A 730 0.37 -13.65 -16.60
C ILE A 730 0.17 -13.25 -15.14
N PRO A 731 -0.12 -14.21 -14.22
CA PRO A 731 -0.30 -13.90 -12.80
C PRO A 731 1.00 -13.36 -12.17
N PRO A 732 0.93 -12.51 -11.13
CA PRO A 732 2.11 -11.89 -10.52
C PRO A 732 3.20 -12.86 -10.07
N ARG A 733 2.85 -14.03 -9.51
CA ARG A 733 3.85 -15.07 -9.22
C ARG A 733 4.62 -15.50 -10.47
N ARG A 734 3.92 -15.78 -11.58
CA ARG A 734 4.56 -16.18 -12.83
C ARG A 734 5.39 -15.04 -13.42
N PHE A 735 4.88 -13.81 -13.34
CA PHE A 735 5.63 -12.62 -13.77
C PHE A 735 6.99 -12.55 -13.07
N LEU A 736 7.03 -12.69 -11.74
CA LEU A 736 8.28 -12.68 -10.97
C LEU A 736 9.20 -13.87 -11.31
N GLU A 737 8.65 -15.06 -11.59
CA GLU A 737 9.44 -16.19 -12.06
C GLU A 737 10.10 -15.92 -13.42
N ILE A 738 9.39 -15.22 -14.34
CA ILE A 738 9.94 -14.79 -15.63
C ILE A 738 11.11 -13.82 -15.42
N LEU A 739 11.02 -12.91 -14.44
CA LEU A 739 12.14 -12.01 -14.11
C LEU A 739 13.39 -12.77 -13.63
N VAL A 740 13.20 -13.84 -12.84
CA VAL A 740 14.32 -14.69 -12.42
C VAL A 740 14.87 -15.50 -13.59
N GLU A 741 14.02 -16.00 -14.48
CA GLU A 741 14.42 -16.77 -15.66
C GLU A 741 15.20 -15.93 -16.67
N SER A 742 14.76 -14.68 -16.92
CA SER A 742 15.40 -13.76 -17.87
C SER A 742 16.70 -13.14 -17.35
N GLY A 743 16.83 -13.00 -16.03
CA GLY A 743 18.01 -12.44 -15.38
C GLY A 743 19.21 -13.38 -15.28
N ARG A 744 19.11 -14.63 -15.77
CA ARG A 744 20.22 -15.59 -15.72
C ARG A 744 21.23 -15.29 -16.83
N VAL A 745 22.51 -15.30 -16.45
CA VAL A 745 23.67 -15.08 -17.34
C VAL A 745 24.08 -16.38 -18.02
#